data_AF-A0AA94PML7-F1
#
_entry.id   AF-A0AA94PML7-F1
#
_cell.length_a   1.000
_cell.length_b   1.000
_cell.length_c   1.000
_cell.angle_alpha   90.00
_cell.angle_beta   90.00
_cell.angle_gamma   90.00
#
_symmetry.space_group_name_H-M   'P 1'
#
loop_
_entity.id
_entity.type
_entity.pdbx_description
1 polymer ?
#
loop_
_entity_poly.entity_id
_entity_poly.type
_entity_poly.pdbx_seq_one_letter_code
_entity_poly.pdbx_strand_id
1 'polypeptide(L)'
;MPILAKLLDNLPEISQSRLVASGFGVWLAWRGDLNNTVTNTLQEYGALCVAKDTDQGLWYCNTTEVFRAIARLQVWARVNPMPVFCQIVPLTFLVGYDLSHSVSLSVELDRQKVASPTAFEVVVHPKLKDEVHTVHGLTTESAGPMEGLANVEWLRLVADQGLDYESTRRWYFIIKPLGKMSDKESILGWRDFSADIIEVLQRLGLKYISDIKEGAILLPLDNFRLLWTFCTEMMNLIRRNKEAADKKYWPVVMVATPQANLPFSSDLPRKVGLDWNRMTPDFPHVRFMDGFLLNPWFRMNEARFGTSQINLDSWCTLALRDGEEGMDYGTLQVPMPNALAGAEGAVECFYCGLKNHPPSQCPSKRLSAPQPQIWHLLAKTNLDDLASGFAGLDSEISEGNFRADIQRVMEERKDAKSLTARAVFEINASVQLRTLKLVWRSRNKEWDDGFKQLAPQEGEYIWEALEALEQGQMEDAERLLKEAQAKYPRSYQPQSLWGYWYLEQGDLSQAMFHWQEAERMSYTPLQQATMAMLQARLMEVEGNLKDAVNTYKRVNTVAPTWVQPVYRQAVCMVKMGFTGQAMDILFDLISRDPNIFNRILLDPELERGRVQLMGALWEKWNQAETTAEDIREEVNSLTEDIAKRFDEGHPYFETANEELDRLKNLSLTSNYVAYQQMLKGTERFQTALSAEVKREVKRINANIEYLSDRLREIQREAAWFPFPRLLLEFNREFNFCVDKINWIRTQHLNDADNFRKSLKFVDEIEEHIHSLQGRLVTLRIVRDSTLFTLMLGRNFIWLELVGLGLLLVGLPALIYFTKDIQGNYILDMIKDANQRWEISKGLVIILSILCLAVASVKSALSFDRRKRELFEQIDDEIRKASRRR
;
A
#
# COMPACT_ATOMS: atom_id res chain seq x y z
N MET A 1 -23.87 28.40 39.83
CA MET A 1 -25.08 27.62 40.18
C MET A 1 -25.05 26.40 39.28
N PRO A 2 -25.02 25.20 39.86
CA PRO A 2 -25.00 23.95 39.11
C PRO A 2 -26.22 23.79 38.20
N ILE A 3 -25.98 23.47 36.93
CA ILE A 3 -27.00 23.23 35.90
C ILE A 3 -26.60 21.98 35.13
N LEU A 4 -27.48 20.97 35.13
CA LEU A 4 -27.21 19.66 34.51
C LEU A 4 -27.00 19.77 33.00
N ALA A 5 -27.77 20.62 32.30
CA ALA A 5 -27.62 20.84 30.86
C ALA A 5 -26.18 21.22 30.44
N LYS A 6 -25.47 22.01 31.26
CA LYS A 6 -24.07 22.39 30.99
C LYS A 6 -23.12 21.18 30.93
N LEU A 7 -23.40 20.14 31.73
CA LEU A 7 -22.61 18.89 31.69
C LEU A 7 -22.94 18.06 30.44
N LEU A 8 -24.21 18.05 30.02
CA LEU A 8 -24.66 17.31 28.85
C LEU A 8 -24.15 17.94 27.55
N ASP A 9 -24.14 19.27 27.46
CA ASP A 9 -23.64 20.02 26.30
C ASP A 9 -22.13 19.81 26.04
N ASN A 10 -21.38 19.36 27.05
CA ASN A 10 -19.94 19.06 26.94
C ASN A 10 -19.65 17.61 26.46
N LEU A 11 -20.67 16.76 26.35
CA LEU A 11 -20.51 15.38 25.91
C LEU A 11 -20.50 15.28 24.38
N PRO A 12 -19.81 14.28 23.80
CA PRO A 12 -19.79 14.08 22.36
C PRO A 12 -21.20 13.74 21.83
N GLU A 13 -21.53 14.26 20.65
CA GLU A 13 -22.73 13.88 19.92
C GLU A 13 -22.52 12.51 19.25
N ILE A 14 -23.36 11.53 19.60
CA ILE A 14 -23.30 10.18 19.03
C ILE A 14 -24.48 10.01 18.06
N SER A 15 -24.20 10.07 16.76
CA SER A 15 -25.22 9.91 15.69
C SER A 15 -25.69 8.46 15.51
N GLN A 16 -24.78 7.50 15.68
CA GLN A 16 -25.06 6.06 15.67
C GLN A 16 -24.41 5.40 16.89
N SER A 17 -25.23 4.85 17.78
CA SER A 17 -24.74 4.16 18.97
C SER A 17 -24.36 2.72 18.64
N ARG A 18 -23.13 2.34 18.98
CA ARG A 18 -22.63 0.96 18.95
C ARG A 18 -23.17 0.14 20.13
N LEU A 19 -23.33 0.78 21.29
CA LEU A 19 -23.91 0.20 22.50
C LEU A 19 -24.86 1.20 23.14
N VAL A 20 -26.00 0.70 23.59
CA VAL A 20 -26.99 1.44 24.37
C VAL A 20 -27.28 0.63 25.63
N ALA A 21 -27.15 1.26 26.79
CA ALA A 21 -27.40 0.60 28.07
C ALA A 21 -28.24 1.49 29.00
N SER A 22 -29.22 0.90 29.67
CA SER A 22 -29.99 1.59 30.70
C SER A 22 -29.34 1.39 32.06
N GLY A 23 -29.37 2.43 32.89
CA GLY A 23 -28.86 2.39 34.25
C GLY A 23 -29.28 3.61 35.05
N PHE A 24 -28.44 3.96 36.02
CA PHE A 24 -28.67 5.01 37.00
C PHE A 24 -27.69 6.16 36.77
N GLY A 25 -28.23 7.36 36.62
CA GLY A 25 -27.49 8.60 36.62
C GLY A 25 -27.44 9.19 38.02
N VAL A 26 -26.25 9.56 38.48
CA VAL A 26 -26.04 10.30 39.73
C VAL A 26 -25.51 11.67 39.35
N TRP A 27 -26.31 12.71 39.51
CA TRP A 27 -25.85 14.09 39.41
C TRP A 27 -25.46 14.58 40.80
N LEU A 28 -24.19 14.96 40.97
CA LEU A 28 -23.72 15.62 42.18
C LEU A 28 -23.48 17.10 41.92
N ALA A 29 -23.91 17.91 42.85
CA ALA A 29 -23.58 19.33 42.95
C ALA A 29 -22.91 19.58 44.30
N TRP A 30 -21.86 20.38 44.37
CA TRP A 30 -21.14 20.65 45.63
C TRP A 30 -20.70 22.11 45.73
N ARG A 31 -20.28 22.50 46.94
CA ARG A 31 -19.71 23.82 47.21
C ARG A 31 -18.26 23.70 47.66
N GLY A 32 -17.36 24.42 46.96
CA GLY A 32 -15.92 24.36 47.23
C GLY A 32 -15.29 23.12 46.57
N ASP A 33 -14.34 22.49 47.25
CA ASP A 33 -13.68 21.28 46.75
C ASP A 33 -14.46 20.02 47.15
N LEU A 34 -14.66 19.12 46.19
CA LEU A 34 -15.27 17.82 46.44
C LEU A 34 -14.29 16.91 47.17
N ASN A 35 -14.70 16.35 48.30
CA ASN A 35 -13.87 15.40 49.04
C ASN A 35 -13.62 14.12 48.22
N ASN A 36 -12.36 13.70 48.11
CA ASN A 36 -11.95 12.48 47.39
C ASN A 36 -12.68 11.21 47.85
N THR A 37 -13.17 11.15 49.08
CA THR A 37 -13.99 10.03 49.56
C THR A 37 -15.26 9.84 48.73
N VAL A 38 -15.88 10.92 48.23
CA VAL A 38 -17.08 10.84 47.38
C VAL A 38 -16.74 10.15 46.06
N THR A 39 -15.70 10.63 45.38
CA THR A 39 -15.28 10.07 44.09
C THR A 39 -14.80 8.62 44.22
N ASN A 40 -14.01 8.33 45.26
CA ASN A 40 -13.49 6.98 45.51
C ASN A 40 -14.62 6.00 45.82
N THR A 41 -15.59 6.40 46.66
CA THR A 41 -16.74 5.54 46.98
C THR A 41 -17.58 5.28 45.73
N LEU A 42 -17.84 6.30 44.91
CA LEU A 42 -18.58 6.10 43.66
C LEU A 42 -17.87 5.12 42.71
N GLN A 43 -16.55 5.26 42.52
CA GLN A 43 -15.77 4.37 41.66
C GLN A 43 -15.70 2.92 42.20
N GLU A 44 -15.48 2.75 43.51
CA GLU A 44 -15.44 1.42 44.17
C GLU A 44 -16.75 0.64 44.00
N TYR A 45 -17.87 1.34 43.86
CA TYR A 45 -19.20 0.77 43.63
C TYR A 45 -19.59 0.73 42.15
N GLY A 46 -18.66 1.08 41.26
CA GLY A 46 -18.85 0.95 39.81
C GLY A 46 -19.56 2.10 39.12
N ALA A 47 -19.54 3.30 39.70
CA ALA A 47 -20.03 4.49 39.03
C ALA A 47 -18.91 5.14 38.19
N LEU A 48 -19.15 5.23 36.88
CA LEU A 48 -18.31 5.88 35.90
C LEU A 48 -18.58 7.39 35.91
N CYS A 49 -17.54 8.20 36.03
CA CYS A 49 -17.65 9.66 35.88
C CYS A 49 -17.76 9.99 34.38
N VAL A 50 -18.93 10.45 33.93
CA VAL A 50 -19.20 10.74 32.51
C VAL A 50 -18.84 12.19 32.18
N ALA A 51 -19.21 13.12 33.06
CA ALA A 51 -18.89 14.54 32.91
C ALA A 51 -18.57 15.14 34.29
N LYS A 52 -17.61 16.08 34.33
CA LYS A 52 -17.24 16.80 35.55
C LYS A 52 -16.94 18.26 35.23
N ASP A 53 -17.41 19.14 36.09
CA ASP A 53 -17.14 20.58 36.09
C ASP A 53 -16.64 21.01 37.48
N THR A 54 -16.42 22.30 37.71
CA THR A 54 -15.86 22.82 38.96
C THR A 54 -16.74 22.58 40.20
N ASP A 55 -18.07 22.67 40.05
CA ASP A 55 -19.05 22.61 41.15
C ASP A 55 -20.11 21.50 40.98
N GLN A 56 -19.95 20.64 39.97
CA GLN A 56 -20.88 19.55 39.67
C GLN A 56 -20.26 18.43 38.83
N GLY A 57 -20.91 17.27 38.82
CA GLY A 57 -20.55 16.16 37.95
C GLY A 57 -21.69 15.20 37.73
N LEU A 58 -21.56 14.36 36.72
CA LEU A 58 -22.53 13.34 36.35
C LEU A 58 -21.84 11.98 36.26
N TRP A 59 -22.38 11.02 37.01
CA TRP A 59 -21.90 9.65 37.03
C TRP A 59 -22.96 8.69 36.51
N TYR A 60 -22.51 7.63 35.85
CA TYR A 60 -23.35 6.53 35.37
C TYR A 60 -22.99 5.24 36.10
N CYS A 61 -24.00 4.50 36.54
CA CYS A 61 -23.84 3.15 37.09
C CYS A 61 -24.89 2.23 36.49
N ASN A 62 -24.50 1.01 36.12
CA ASN A 62 -25.40 -0.01 35.55
C ASN A 62 -25.98 -0.98 36.60
N THR A 63 -25.65 -0.82 37.89
CA THR A 63 -26.07 -1.72 38.96
C THR A 63 -26.65 -0.97 40.16
N THR A 64 -27.45 -1.65 40.97
CA THR A 64 -28.09 -1.10 42.19
C THR A 64 -27.09 -0.79 43.31
N GLU A 65 -25.80 -1.14 43.13
CA GLU A 65 -24.72 -0.82 44.07
C GLU A 65 -24.56 0.69 44.27
N VAL A 66 -24.98 1.50 43.29
CA VAL A 66 -25.01 2.96 43.43
C VAL A 66 -25.82 3.42 44.65
N PHE A 67 -26.91 2.73 44.99
CA PHE A 67 -27.72 3.10 46.16
C PHE A 67 -27.00 2.80 47.48
N ARG A 68 -26.25 1.69 47.56
CA ARG A 68 -25.37 1.40 48.70
C ARG A 68 -24.27 2.44 48.84
N ALA A 69 -23.67 2.84 47.71
CA ALA A 69 -22.63 3.87 47.68
C ALA A 69 -23.14 5.20 48.26
N ILE A 70 -24.32 5.65 47.83
CA ILE A 70 -24.92 6.90 48.31
C ILE A 70 -25.35 6.79 49.78
N ALA A 71 -25.92 5.65 50.19
CA ALA A 71 -26.25 5.41 51.60
C ALA A 71 -25.01 5.46 52.51
N ARG A 72 -23.89 4.86 52.08
CA ARG A 72 -22.60 4.93 52.78
C ARG A 72 -22.10 6.37 52.91
N LEU A 73 -22.20 7.16 51.84
CA LEU A 73 -21.84 8.58 51.87
C LEU A 73 -22.76 9.40 52.78
N GLN A 74 -24.06 9.09 52.81
CA GLN A 74 -25.03 9.75 53.68
C GLN A 74 -24.73 9.50 55.16
N VAL A 75 -24.34 8.27 55.53
CA VAL A 75 -23.89 7.94 56.89
C VAL A 75 -22.58 8.64 57.22
N TRP A 76 -21.61 8.61 56.30
CA TRP A 76 -20.32 9.27 56.49
C TRP A 76 -20.48 10.80 56.65
N ALA A 77 -21.42 11.41 55.94
CA ALA A 77 -21.73 12.84 56.01
C ALA A 77 -22.28 13.28 57.37
N ARG A 78 -22.92 12.38 58.14
CA ARG A 78 -23.40 12.68 59.50
C ARG A 78 -22.24 12.97 60.46
N VAL A 79 -21.08 12.37 60.21
CA VAL A 79 -19.86 12.55 61.01
C VAL A 79 -18.93 13.58 60.36
N ASN A 80 -18.92 13.66 59.03
CA ASN A 80 -18.10 14.58 58.24
C ASN A 80 -19.01 15.46 57.38
N PRO A 81 -19.52 16.58 57.92
CA PRO A 81 -20.44 17.44 57.20
C PRO A 81 -19.85 17.89 55.87
N MET A 82 -20.57 17.65 54.78
CA MET A 82 -20.16 18.08 53.45
C MET A 82 -21.33 18.75 52.71
N PRO A 83 -21.10 19.88 52.02
CA PRO A 83 -22.13 20.56 51.25
C PRO A 83 -22.26 19.91 49.86
N VAL A 84 -22.98 18.79 49.77
CA VAL A 84 -23.17 18.04 48.52
C VAL A 84 -24.63 17.68 48.33
N PHE A 85 -25.19 18.06 47.19
CA PHE A 85 -26.50 17.62 46.74
C PHE A 85 -26.33 16.46 45.74
N CYS A 86 -27.14 15.42 45.90
CA CYS A 86 -27.14 14.22 45.08
C CYS A 86 -28.54 13.96 44.53
N GLN A 87 -28.65 13.87 43.20
CA GLN A 87 -29.87 13.48 42.51
C GLN A 87 -29.62 12.16 41.77
N ILE A 88 -30.48 11.16 42.00
CA ILE A 88 -30.43 9.86 41.31
C ILE A 88 -31.63 9.74 40.36
N VAL A 89 -31.34 9.51 39.07
CA VAL A 89 -32.33 9.45 37.99
C VAL A 89 -32.08 8.25 37.05
N PRO A 90 -33.09 7.76 36.30
CA PRO A 90 -32.83 6.84 35.20
C PRO A 90 -31.97 7.52 34.13
N LEU A 91 -30.93 6.84 33.65
CA LEU A 91 -30.01 7.36 32.63
C LEU A 91 -29.73 6.28 31.57
N THR A 92 -29.70 6.70 30.30
CA THR A 92 -29.25 5.84 29.21
C THR A 92 -27.82 6.20 28.84
N PHE A 93 -26.93 5.22 28.87
CA PHE A 93 -25.54 5.34 28.44
C PHE A 93 -25.42 4.96 26.97
N LEU A 94 -24.75 5.80 26.19
CA LEU A 94 -24.56 5.68 24.75
C LEU A 94 -23.06 5.58 24.46
N VAL A 95 -22.67 4.65 23.59
CA VAL A 95 -21.26 4.49 23.17
C VAL A 95 -21.19 4.49 21.66
N GLY A 96 -20.26 5.26 21.09
CA GLY A 96 -19.95 5.32 19.65
C GLY A 96 -19.07 4.17 19.19
N TYR A 97 -18.86 4.05 17.87
CA TYR A 97 -17.98 3.03 17.28
C TYR A 97 -16.49 3.23 17.62
N ASP A 98 -16.10 4.45 17.97
CA ASP A 98 -14.77 4.85 18.46
C ASP A 98 -14.60 4.66 19.99
N LEU A 99 -15.59 4.06 20.66
CA LEU A 99 -15.68 3.92 22.12
C LEU A 99 -15.79 5.25 22.88
N SER A 100 -16.05 6.38 22.19
CA SER A 100 -16.53 7.60 22.84
C SER A 100 -17.87 7.33 23.50
N HIS A 101 -18.18 8.03 24.59
CA HIS A 101 -19.41 7.81 25.33
C HIS A 101 -20.13 9.11 25.66
N SER A 102 -21.46 9.03 25.66
CA SER A 102 -22.39 10.09 25.97
C SER A 102 -23.56 9.50 26.77
N VAL A 103 -24.49 10.35 27.20
CA VAL A 103 -25.67 9.90 27.95
C VAL A 103 -26.93 10.61 27.47
N SER A 104 -28.06 9.94 27.64
CA SER A 104 -29.38 10.46 27.32
C SER A 104 -30.30 10.40 28.53
N LEU A 105 -31.03 11.49 28.76
CA LEU A 105 -32.05 11.67 29.79
C LEU A 105 -33.42 11.90 29.14
N SER A 106 -34.49 11.67 29.88
CA SER A 106 -35.81 12.17 29.45
C SER A 106 -35.81 13.70 29.42
N VAL A 107 -36.55 14.30 28.48
CA VAL A 107 -36.65 15.76 28.28
C VAL A 107 -37.01 16.53 29.55
N GLU A 108 -37.76 15.92 30.47
CA GLU A 108 -38.13 16.56 31.75
C GLU A 108 -36.94 16.67 32.73
N LEU A 109 -35.88 15.89 32.52
CA LEU A 109 -34.72 15.74 33.40
C LEU A 109 -33.45 16.39 32.83
N ASP A 110 -33.45 16.95 31.63
CA ASP A 110 -32.23 17.50 31.00
C ASP A 110 -31.83 18.88 31.57
N ARG A 111 -32.80 19.66 32.06
CA ARG A 111 -32.65 21.05 32.52
C ARG A 111 -32.83 21.21 34.03
N GLN A 112 -32.25 20.30 34.82
CA GLN A 112 -32.26 20.41 36.29
C GLN A 112 -31.32 21.52 36.77
N LYS A 113 -31.74 22.25 37.81
CA LYS A 113 -30.96 23.30 38.46
C LYS A 113 -31.12 23.21 39.97
N VAL A 114 -30.01 23.34 40.70
CA VAL A 114 -30.04 23.35 42.17
C VAL A 114 -29.30 24.56 42.72
N ALA A 115 -29.75 25.05 43.87
CA ALA A 115 -29.01 26.05 44.63
C ALA A 115 -27.72 25.46 45.22
N SER A 116 -26.76 26.32 45.60
CA SER A 116 -25.53 25.84 46.22
C SER A 116 -25.84 25.06 47.50
N PRO A 117 -25.43 23.78 47.60
CA PRO A 117 -25.79 22.94 48.73
C PRO A 117 -25.13 23.42 50.03
N THR A 118 -25.80 23.19 51.15
CA THR A 118 -25.31 23.50 52.51
C THR A 118 -25.04 22.26 53.35
N ALA A 119 -25.67 21.13 53.02
CA ALA A 119 -25.54 19.85 53.70
C ALA A 119 -25.55 18.71 52.67
N PHE A 120 -25.37 17.47 53.15
CA PHE A 120 -25.47 16.28 52.30
C PHE A 120 -26.93 15.89 52.11
N GLU A 121 -27.47 16.11 50.91
CA GLU A 121 -28.87 15.85 50.59
C GLU A 121 -28.97 14.87 49.41
N VAL A 122 -29.87 13.89 49.51
CA VAL A 122 -30.08 12.86 48.49
C VAL A 122 -31.55 12.84 48.10
N VAL A 123 -31.81 12.97 46.80
CA VAL A 123 -33.14 12.78 46.21
C VAL A 123 -33.09 11.74 45.11
N VAL A 124 -34.13 10.91 45.04
CA VAL A 124 -34.25 9.78 44.11
C VAL A 124 -35.53 9.95 43.30
N HIS A 125 -35.43 9.74 41.99
CA HIS A 125 -36.56 9.81 41.09
C HIS A 125 -37.58 8.69 41.38
N PRO A 126 -38.90 8.94 41.35
CA PRO A 126 -39.92 7.96 41.73
C PRO A 126 -39.90 6.67 40.89
N LYS A 127 -39.45 6.74 39.63
CA LYS A 127 -39.26 5.55 38.76
C LYS A 127 -38.21 4.56 39.28
N LEU A 128 -37.35 4.94 40.22
CA LEU A 128 -36.30 4.07 40.77
C LEU A 128 -36.68 3.45 42.12
N LYS A 129 -37.93 3.64 42.56
CA LYS A 129 -38.39 3.20 43.88
C LYS A 129 -38.24 1.70 44.07
N ASP A 130 -38.64 0.92 43.07
CA ASP A 130 -38.62 -0.54 43.15
C ASP A 130 -37.17 -1.06 43.19
N GLU A 131 -36.28 -0.44 42.42
CA GLU A 131 -34.85 -0.74 42.34
C GLU A 131 -34.13 -0.44 43.66
N VAL A 132 -34.48 0.65 44.34
CA VAL A 132 -33.99 0.91 45.71
C VAL A 132 -34.42 -0.20 46.66
N HIS A 133 -35.68 -0.64 46.59
CA HIS A 133 -36.22 -1.68 47.46
C HIS A 133 -35.64 -3.09 47.20
N THR A 134 -34.99 -3.31 46.05
CA THR A 134 -34.22 -4.55 45.80
C THR A 134 -32.98 -4.66 46.70
N VAL A 135 -32.46 -3.53 47.21
CA VAL A 135 -31.31 -3.51 48.12
C VAL A 135 -31.79 -3.66 49.56
N HIS A 136 -31.47 -4.79 50.17
CA HIS A 136 -31.88 -5.08 51.54
C HIS A 136 -31.35 -4.02 52.53
N GLY A 137 -32.26 -3.40 53.31
CA GLY A 137 -31.93 -2.33 54.26
C GLY A 137 -32.04 -0.90 53.70
N LEU A 138 -32.53 -0.72 52.46
CA LEU A 138 -32.85 0.59 51.89
C LEU A 138 -34.36 0.77 51.69
N THR A 139 -34.85 1.95 52.07
CA THR A 139 -36.23 2.38 51.88
C THR A 139 -36.28 3.81 51.35
N THR A 140 -37.49 4.26 50.98
CA THR A 140 -37.73 5.60 50.46
C THR A 140 -38.87 6.29 51.20
N GLU A 141 -38.70 7.59 51.43
CA GLU A 141 -39.73 8.49 52.01
C GLU A 141 -40.09 9.60 51.02
N SER A 142 -41.30 10.15 51.08
CA SER A 142 -41.68 11.25 50.18
C SER A 142 -40.95 12.55 50.54
N ALA A 143 -40.25 13.13 49.56
CA ALA A 143 -39.57 14.42 49.67
C ALA A 143 -40.44 15.60 49.19
N GLY A 144 -41.49 15.31 48.41
CA GLY A 144 -42.33 16.31 47.75
C GLY A 144 -41.68 16.96 46.52
N PRO A 145 -42.35 17.95 45.90
CA PRO A 145 -41.79 18.71 44.78
C PRO A 145 -40.64 19.62 45.25
N MET A 146 -39.59 19.72 44.45
CA MET A 146 -38.37 20.48 44.75
C MET A 146 -38.18 21.61 43.74
N GLU A 147 -37.81 22.79 44.21
CA GLU A 147 -37.59 23.96 43.35
C GLU A 147 -36.38 23.75 42.42
N GLY A 148 -36.55 24.04 41.13
CA GLY A 148 -35.50 23.89 40.11
C GLY A 148 -35.30 22.47 39.57
N LEU A 149 -36.00 21.47 40.13
CA LEU A 149 -36.02 20.10 39.62
C LEU A 149 -37.31 19.81 38.82
N ALA A 150 -37.37 18.65 38.17
CA ALA A 150 -38.57 18.18 37.48
C ALA A 150 -39.77 18.08 38.44
N ASN A 151 -40.97 18.37 37.91
CA ASN A 151 -42.22 18.34 38.67
C ASN A 151 -42.73 16.90 38.87
N VAL A 152 -42.02 16.15 39.72
CA VAL A 152 -42.34 14.79 40.13
C VAL A 152 -42.33 14.68 41.65
N GLU A 153 -42.94 13.64 42.20
CA GLU A 153 -42.86 13.34 43.62
C GLU A 153 -41.49 12.71 43.93
N TRP A 154 -40.51 13.56 44.27
CA TRP A 154 -39.17 13.12 44.63
C TRP A 154 -39.18 12.31 45.92
N LEU A 155 -38.26 11.35 46.02
CA LEU A 155 -38.10 10.48 47.17
C LEU A 155 -36.78 10.76 47.90
N ARG A 156 -36.75 10.62 49.22
CA ARG A 156 -35.54 10.60 50.05
C ARG A 156 -35.09 9.17 50.28
N LEU A 157 -33.79 8.93 50.18
CA LEU A 157 -33.19 7.65 50.51
C LEU A 157 -33.01 7.51 52.03
N VAL A 158 -33.48 6.40 52.59
CA VAL A 158 -33.35 6.07 54.01
C VAL A 158 -32.66 4.71 54.15
N ALA A 159 -31.59 4.67 54.93
CA ALA A 159 -30.83 3.46 55.22
C ALA A 159 -31.11 2.98 56.65
N ASP A 160 -31.45 1.70 56.78
CA ASP A 160 -31.70 1.05 58.06
C ASP A 160 -30.38 0.68 58.78
N GLN A 161 -30.47 0.38 60.08
CA GLN A 161 -29.30 -0.01 60.89
C GLN A 161 -28.66 -1.34 60.46
N GLY A 162 -29.40 -2.19 59.74
CA GLY A 162 -28.93 -3.51 59.27
C GLY A 162 -28.32 -3.51 57.87
N LEU A 163 -28.15 -2.34 57.22
CA LEU A 163 -27.57 -2.26 55.89
C LEU A 163 -26.08 -2.64 55.91
N ASP A 164 -25.71 -3.58 55.04
CA ASP A 164 -24.31 -3.83 54.72
C ASP A 164 -23.78 -2.76 53.74
N TYR A 165 -22.80 -2.00 54.22
CA TYR A 165 -22.15 -0.92 53.48
C TYR A 165 -20.86 -1.38 52.79
N GLU A 166 -20.59 -2.67 52.66
CA GLU A 166 -19.52 -3.16 51.79
C GLU A 166 -19.99 -3.30 50.34
N SER A 167 -19.09 -3.01 49.39
CA SER A 167 -19.35 -3.24 47.97
C SER A 167 -19.38 -4.74 47.70
N THR A 168 -20.37 -5.18 46.93
CA THR A 168 -20.49 -6.58 46.49
C THR A 168 -19.65 -6.88 45.25
N ARG A 169 -19.03 -5.85 44.64
CA ARG A 169 -18.24 -5.99 43.41
C ARG A 169 -16.89 -6.63 43.69
N ARG A 170 -16.78 -7.91 43.32
CA ARG A 170 -15.56 -8.71 43.42
C ARG A 170 -15.33 -9.45 42.12
N TRP A 171 -14.07 -9.72 41.80
CA TRP A 171 -13.68 -10.44 40.59
C TRP A 171 -12.89 -11.71 40.92
N TYR A 172 -12.97 -12.70 40.03
CA TYR A 172 -11.92 -13.69 39.87
C TYR A 172 -11.07 -13.31 38.68
N PHE A 173 -9.76 -13.32 38.88
CA PHE A 173 -8.80 -13.19 37.80
C PHE A 173 -8.24 -14.57 37.45
N ILE A 174 -8.26 -14.89 36.17
CA ILE A 174 -7.83 -16.17 35.63
C ILE A 174 -6.71 -15.89 34.64
N ILE A 175 -5.57 -16.53 34.85
CA ILE A 175 -4.43 -16.52 33.94
C ILE A 175 -4.27 -17.94 33.43
N LYS A 176 -4.38 -18.13 32.11
CA LYS A 176 -4.16 -19.41 31.47
C LYS A 176 -3.00 -19.32 30.48
N PRO A 177 -1.96 -20.14 30.61
CA PRO A 177 -0.89 -20.22 29.62
C PRO A 177 -1.37 -20.79 28.30
N LEU A 178 -0.74 -20.36 27.20
CA LEU A 178 -0.99 -20.93 25.88
C LEU A 178 -0.13 -22.16 25.61
N GLY A 179 -0.64 -23.09 24.81
CA GLY A 179 0.00 -24.38 24.54
C GLY A 179 -0.56 -25.52 25.38
N LYS A 180 -0.16 -26.74 25.04
CA LYS A 180 -0.61 -27.98 25.71
C LYS A 180 0.35 -28.29 26.86
N MET A 181 -0.17 -28.47 28.07
CA MET A 181 0.64 -28.85 29.25
C MET A 181 1.18 -30.29 29.23
N SER A 182 1.07 -30.98 28.10
CA SER A 182 1.78 -32.22 27.81
C SER A 182 3.12 -31.98 27.11
N ASP A 183 3.36 -30.79 26.55
CA ASP A 183 4.58 -30.47 25.82
C ASP A 183 5.68 -29.90 26.75
N LYS A 184 6.90 -30.42 26.59
CA LYS A 184 8.05 -30.08 27.45
C LYS A 184 8.41 -28.60 27.36
N GLU A 185 8.37 -28.01 26.17
CA GLU A 185 8.71 -26.59 25.99
C GLU A 185 7.65 -25.70 26.65
N SER A 186 6.38 -26.02 26.45
CA SER A 186 5.26 -25.34 27.11
C SER A 186 5.38 -25.37 28.63
N ILE A 187 5.73 -26.53 29.21
CA ILE A 187 5.94 -26.68 30.65
C ILE A 187 7.12 -25.81 31.13
N LEU A 188 8.26 -25.84 30.43
CA LEU A 188 9.45 -25.10 30.84
C LEU A 188 9.25 -23.58 30.72
N GLY A 189 8.70 -23.11 29.60
CA GLY A 189 8.41 -21.69 29.39
C GLY A 189 7.38 -21.17 30.40
N TRP A 190 6.30 -21.92 30.62
CA TRP A 190 5.30 -21.53 31.61
C TRP A 190 5.84 -21.54 33.04
N ARG A 191 6.63 -22.54 33.43
CA ARG A 191 7.22 -22.60 34.77
C ARG A 191 8.04 -21.35 35.09
N ASP A 192 8.87 -20.91 34.15
CA ASP A 192 9.75 -19.76 34.36
C ASP A 192 8.93 -18.46 34.43
N PHE A 193 7.93 -18.27 33.55
CA PHE A 193 7.08 -17.07 33.59
C PHE A 193 6.11 -17.03 34.78
N SER A 194 5.52 -18.17 35.14
CA SER A 194 4.60 -18.27 36.29
C SER A 194 5.29 -17.98 37.62
N ALA A 195 6.60 -18.26 37.74
CA ALA A 195 7.38 -17.88 38.93
C ALA A 195 7.40 -16.35 39.12
N ASP A 196 7.61 -15.59 38.05
CA ASP A 196 7.58 -14.12 38.09
C ASP A 196 6.16 -13.59 38.42
N ILE A 197 5.10 -14.26 37.93
CA ILE A 197 3.71 -13.94 38.29
C ILE A 197 3.47 -14.18 39.79
N ILE A 198 3.95 -15.31 40.32
CA ILE A 198 3.80 -15.64 41.74
C ILE A 198 4.51 -14.62 42.63
N GLU A 199 5.66 -14.09 42.22
CA GLU A 199 6.35 -13.01 42.94
C GLU A 199 5.46 -11.74 43.04
N VAL A 200 4.79 -11.37 41.94
CA VAL A 200 3.82 -10.25 41.95
C VAL A 200 2.66 -10.53 42.90
N LEU A 201 2.12 -11.75 42.89
CA LEU A 201 1.02 -12.15 43.79
C LEU A 201 1.43 -12.09 45.26
N GLN A 202 2.64 -12.55 45.60
CA GLN A 202 3.18 -12.51 46.96
C GLN A 202 3.38 -11.07 47.44
N ARG A 203 3.94 -10.20 46.59
CA ARG A 203 4.14 -8.78 46.89
C ARG A 203 2.82 -8.05 47.14
N LEU A 204 1.75 -8.43 46.44
CA LEU A 204 0.40 -7.87 46.62
C LEU A 204 -0.42 -8.56 47.72
N GLY A 205 0.11 -9.61 48.36
CA GLY A 205 -0.59 -10.36 49.42
C GLY A 205 -1.80 -11.16 48.93
N LEU A 206 -1.84 -11.53 47.65
CA LEU A 206 -2.99 -12.19 47.02
C LEU A 206 -2.91 -13.72 47.18
N LYS A 207 -4.04 -14.33 47.58
CA LYS A 207 -4.20 -15.79 47.59
C LYS A 207 -4.47 -16.28 46.17
N TYR A 208 -4.01 -17.48 45.84
CA TYR A 208 -4.25 -18.07 44.52
C TYR A 208 -4.39 -19.59 44.56
N ILE A 209 -5.01 -20.14 43.52
CA ILE A 209 -5.02 -21.56 43.17
C ILE A 209 -4.18 -21.72 41.90
N SER A 210 -3.29 -22.71 41.87
CA SER A 210 -2.58 -23.13 40.67
C SER A 210 -3.08 -24.50 40.24
N ASP A 211 -3.73 -24.58 39.09
CA ASP A 211 -4.15 -25.85 38.50
C ASP A 211 -2.97 -26.48 37.75
N ILE A 212 -2.54 -27.64 38.21
CA ILE A 212 -1.42 -28.38 37.62
C ILE A 212 -1.79 -28.94 36.24
N LYS A 213 -3.08 -29.24 35.98
CA LYS A 213 -3.50 -29.88 34.72
C LYS A 213 -3.48 -28.92 33.55
N GLU A 214 -4.12 -27.76 33.70
CA GLU A 214 -4.21 -26.74 32.65
C GLU A 214 -3.14 -25.66 32.79
N GLY A 215 -2.38 -25.65 33.90
CA GLY A 215 -1.42 -24.61 34.25
C GLY A 215 -2.05 -23.29 34.65
N ALA A 216 -3.37 -23.23 34.88
CA ALA A 216 -4.08 -21.98 35.14
C ALA A 216 -3.83 -21.45 36.56
N ILE A 217 -3.63 -20.14 36.70
CA ILE A 217 -3.54 -19.44 37.99
C ILE A 217 -4.83 -18.65 38.20
N LEU A 218 -5.47 -18.87 39.35
CA LEU A 218 -6.76 -18.27 39.72
C LEU A 218 -6.58 -17.48 41.00
N LEU A 219 -7.06 -16.24 41.05
CA LEU A 219 -7.00 -15.41 42.25
C LEU A 219 -8.28 -14.58 42.43
N PRO A 220 -8.72 -14.33 43.69
CA PRO A 220 -9.79 -13.38 43.97
C PRO A 220 -9.24 -11.94 44.04
N LEU A 221 -10.03 -11.00 43.54
CA LEU A 221 -9.80 -9.57 43.65
C LEU A 221 -11.02 -8.94 44.32
N ASP A 222 -10.85 -8.50 45.57
CA ASP A 222 -11.97 -8.16 46.45
C ASP A 222 -12.51 -6.73 46.27
N ASN A 223 -11.82 -5.88 45.50
CA ASN A 223 -12.25 -4.51 45.22
C ASN A 223 -11.64 -3.99 43.91
N PHE A 224 -12.20 -2.87 43.42
CA PHE A 224 -11.80 -2.23 42.17
C PHE A 224 -10.33 -1.79 42.18
N ARG A 225 -9.82 -1.30 43.32
CA ARG A 225 -8.43 -0.85 43.45
C ARG A 225 -7.44 -2.00 43.24
N LEU A 226 -7.73 -3.18 43.77
CA LEU A 226 -6.94 -4.39 43.54
C LEU A 226 -7.00 -4.82 42.07
N LEU A 227 -8.17 -4.75 41.43
CA LEU A 227 -8.29 -5.03 39.99
C LEU A 227 -7.39 -4.13 39.16
N TRP A 228 -7.48 -2.81 39.38
CA TRP A 228 -6.64 -1.83 38.70
C TRP A 228 -5.14 -2.07 38.95
N THR A 229 -4.75 -2.25 40.22
CA THR A 229 -3.34 -2.47 40.61
C THR A 229 -2.79 -3.74 39.95
N PHE A 230 -3.55 -4.83 40.00
CA PHE A 230 -3.13 -6.11 39.45
C PHE A 230 -3.02 -6.07 37.92
N CYS A 231 -3.98 -5.48 37.20
CA CYS A 231 -3.90 -5.31 35.75
C CYS A 231 -2.66 -4.50 35.34
N THR A 232 -2.34 -3.45 36.11
CA THR A 232 -1.15 -2.60 35.87
C THR A 232 0.14 -3.39 36.05
N GLU A 233 0.28 -4.12 37.16
CA GLU A 233 1.46 -4.93 37.45
C GLU A 233 1.65 -6.06 36.46
N MET A 234 0.56 -6.73 36.05
CA MET A 234 0.60 -7.81 35.07
C MET A 234 1.06 -7.33 33.69
N MET A 235 0.51 -6.22 33.18
CA MET A 235 0.94 -5.71 31.88
C MET A 235 2.39 -5.18 31.90
N ASN A 236 2.80 -4.54 33.00
CA ASN A 236 4.19 -4.13 33.19
C ASN A 236 5.15 -5.32 33.32
N LEU A 237 4.73 -6.42 33.96
CA LEU A 237 5.51 -7.65 34.02
C LEU A 237 5.70 -8.25 32.62
N ILE A 238 4.62 -8.35 31.84
CA ILE A 238 4.67 -8.87 30.46
C ILE A 238 5.60 -8.02 29.61
N ARG A 239 5.48 -6.69 29.65
CA ARG A 239 6.35 -5.77 28.89
C ARG A 239 7.83 -5.99 29.24
N ARG A 240 8.16 -5.97 30.54
CA ARG A 240 9.55 -6.19 31.01
C ARG A 240 10.12 -7.54 30.57
N ASN A 241 9.34 -8.61 30.65
CA ASN A 241 9.80 -9.94 30.27
C ASN A 241 9.93 -10.14 28.75
N LYS A 242 9.18 -9.39 27.94
CA LYS A 242 9.35 -9.38 26.47
C LYS A 242 10.61 -8.60 26.05
N GLU A 243 10.95 -7.53 26.76
CA GLU A 243 12.12 -6.69 26.48
C GLU A 243 13.43 -7.29 27.01
N ALA A 244 13.37 -8.04 28.11
CA ALA A 244 14.54 -8.66 28.74
C ALA A 244 15.01 -9.91 27.98
N ALA A 245 16.20 -9.84 27.37
CA ALA A 245 16.77 -10.93 26.58
C ALA A 245 17.10 -12.21 27.40
N ASP A 246 17.28 -12.09 28.71
CA ASP A 246 17.61 -13.19 29.63
C ASP A 246 16.37 -13.85 30.25
N LYS A 247 15.20 -13.21 30.17
CA LYS A 247 13.94 -13.74 30.69
C LYS A 247 13.23 -14.60 29.64
N LYS A 248 12.67 -15.73 30.08
CA LYS A 248 11.85 -16.60 29.22
C LYS A 248 10.39 -16.22 29.36
N TYR A 249 9.95 -15.39 28.42
CA TYR A 249 8.56 -15.02 28.29
C TYR A 249 7.68 -16.19 27.78
N TRP A 250 6.46 -16.32 28.33
CA TRP A 250 5.47 -17.26 27.81
C TRP A 250 4.09 -16.60 27.65
N PRO A 251 3.42 -16.71 26.48
CA PRO A 251 2.12 -16.09 26.25
C PRO A 251 1.02 -16.63 27.17
N VAL A 252 0.15 -15.73 27.61
CA VAL A 252 -0.98 -16.05 28.51
C VAL A 252 -2.26 -15.38 28.03
N VAL A 253 -3.40 -16.00 28.29
CA VAL A 253 -4.71 -15.35 28.18
C VAL A 253 -5.24 -15.07 29.58
N MET A 254 -5.80 -13.87 29.75
CA MET A 254 -6.14 -13.33 31.07
C MET A 254 -7.56 -12.79 31.07
N VAL A 255 -8.33 -13.15 32.10
CA VAL A 255 -9.73 -12.74 32.25
C VAL A 255 -10.00 -12.28 33.67
N ALA A 256 -10.62 -11.12 33.83
CA ALA A 256 -11.29 -10.73 35.07
C ALA A 256 -12.80 -10.90 34.90
N THR A 257 -13.38 -11.84 35.64
CA THR A 257 -14.83 -12.11 35.63
C THR A 257 -15.43 -11.78 37.00
N PRO A 258 -16.65 -11.21 37.09
CA PRO A 258 -17.32 -11.02 38.38
C PRO A 258 -17.49 -12.35 39.13
N GLN A 259 -17.29 -12.36 40.45
CA GLN A 259 -17.40 -13.58 41.27
C GLN A 259 -18.82 -14.15 41.23
N ALA A 260 -19.83 -13.30 41.44
CA ALA A 260 -21.25 -13.69 41.46
C ALA A 260 -21.46 -15.02 42.22
N ASN A 261 -22.07 -16.02 41.57
CA ASN A 261 -22.31 -17.36 42.13
C ASN A 261 -21.24 -18.39 41.74
N LEU A 262 -20.11 -17.97 41.16
CA LEU A 262 -19.05 -18.88 40.74
C LEU A 262 -18.23 -19.32 41.96
N PRO A 263 -17.97 -20.63 42.14
CA PRO A 263 -17.11 -21.09 43.22
C PRO A 263 -15.64 -20.87 42.90
N PHE A 264 -14.86 -20.50 43.91
CA PHE A 264 -13.40 -20.44 43.82
C PHE A 264 -12.79 -21.85 43.85
N SER A 265 -12.69 -22.49 42.68
CA SER A 265 -12.11 -23.83 42.52
C SER A 265 -11.30 -23.96 41.22
N SER A 266 -10.51 -25.03 41.08
CA SER A 266 -9.73 -25.33 39.86
C SER A 266 -10.59 -25.46 38.59
N ASP A 267 -11.88 -25.75 38.74
CA ASP A 267 -12.81 -25.88 37.60
C ASP A 267 -13.34 -24.53 37.10
N LEU A 268 -12.99 -23.42 37.76
CA LEU A 268 -13.49 -22.08 37.42
C LEU A 268 -13.30 -21.73 35.93
N PRO A 269 -12.15 -21.97 35.27
CA PRO A 269 -11.99 -21.65 33.85
C PRO A 269 -13.02 -22.30 32.92
N ARG A 270 -13.52 -23.49 33.29
CA ARG A 270 -14.56 -24.20 32.53
C ARG A 270 -15.96 -23.64 32.77
N LYS A 271 -16.19 -22.99 33.91
CA LYS A 271 -17.48 -22.41 34.32
C LYS A 271 -17.72 -21.01 33.79
N VAL A 272 -16.69 -20.28 33.39
CA VAL A 272 -16.82 -18.91 32.84
C VAL A 272 -17.42 -18.91 31.43
N GLY A 273 -17.40 -20.06 30.73
CA GLY A 273 -18.04 -20.19 29.41
C GLY A 273 -17.32 -19.45 28.29
N LEU A 274 -15.99 -19.27 28.39
CA LEU A 274 -15.17 -18.59 27.39
C LEU A 274 -14.44 -19.58 26.48
N ASP A 275 -14.35 -19.25 25.19
CA ASP A 275 -13.44 -19.91 24.26
C ASP A 275 -12.02 -19.36 24.40
N TRP A 276 -11.26 -19.95 25.33
CA TRP A 276 -9.87 -19.59 25.63
C TRP A 276 -8.92 -19.62 24.42
N ASN A 277 -9.29 -20.33 23.34
CA ASN A 277 -8.45 -20.42 22.14
C ASN A 277 -8.61 -19.19 21.23
N ARG A 278 -9.70 -18.44 21.35
CA ARG A 278 -9.97 -17.21 20.56
C ARG A 278 -9.45 -15.95 21.23
N MET A 279 -9.13 -16.03 22.51
CA MET A 279 -8.72 -14.87 23.30
C MET A 279 -7.34 -14.35 22.86
N THR A 280 -7.24 -13.02 22.78
CA THR A 280 -5.99 -12.33 22.46
C THR A 280 -4.97 -12.57 23.58
N PRO A 281 -3.74 -12.99 23.25
CA PRO A 281 -2.72 -13.17 24.27
C PRO A 281 -2.36 -11.82 24.91
N ASP A 282 -2.03 -11.87 26.19
CA ASP A 282 -1.26 -10.87 26.92
C ASP A 282 -1.98 -9.58 27.31
N PHE A 283 -3.28 -9.49 27.01
CA PHE A 283 -4.14 -8.41 27.46
C PHE A 283 -5.18 -8.93 28.46
N PRO A 284 -5.41 -8.25 29.59
CA PRO A 284 -6.52 -8.54 30.46
C PRO A 284 -7.85 -8.34 29.73
N HIS A 285 -8.70 -9.37 29.75
CA HIS A 285 -10.07 -9.28 29.25
C HIS A 285 -10.99 -8.96 30.41
N VAL A 286 -11.78 -7.91 30.25
CA VAL A 286 -12.75 -7.43 31.23
C VAL A 286 -14.08 -7.16 30.53
N ARG A 287 -15.16 -7.01 31.28
CA ARG A 287 -16.44 -6.54 30.72
C ARG A 287 -16.34 -5.06 30.38
N PHE A 288 -17.09 -4.58 29.38
CA PHE A 288 -17.06 -3.17 28.95
C PHE A 288 -17.23 -2.19 30.10
N MET A 289 -18.16 -2.44 31.03
CA MET A 289 -18.35 -1.55 32.18
C MET A 289 -17.08 -1.43 33.04
N ASP A 290 -16.40 -2.55 33.31
CA ASP A 290 -15.14 -2.56 34.04
C ASP A 290 -14.03 -1.87 33.24
N GLY A 291 -14.01 -2.09 31.93
CA GLY A 291 -13.11 -1.41 31.01
C GLY A 291 -13.28 0.11 31.06
N PHE A 292 -14.51 0.63 31.01
CA PHE A 292 -14.76 2.07 31.07
C PHE A 292 -14.30 2.68 32.39
N LEU A 293 -14.48 1.98 33.51
CA LEU A 293 -13.95 2.40 34.81
C LEU A 293 -12.41 2.44 34.83
N LEU A 294 -11.77 1.54 34.09
CA LEU A 294 -10.32 1.40 33.98
C LEU A 294 -9.70 2.28 32.88
N ASN A 295 -10.52 2.85 31.97
CA ASN A 295 -10.11 3.67 30.84
C ASN A 295 -9.17 4.86 31.20
N PRO A 296 -9.26 5.52 32.37
CA PRO A 296 -8.29 6.56 32.72
C PRO A 296 -6.82 6.08 32.68
N TRP A 297 -6.59 4.80 32.99
CA TRP A 297 -5.24 4.21 33.05
C TRP A 297 -4.92 3.28 31.89
N PHE A 298 -5.94 2.82 31.17
CA PHE A 298 -5.79 1.81 30.13
C PHE A 298 -6.51 2.21 28.86
N ARG A 299 -5.95 1.83 27.71
CA ARG A 299 -6.66 1.87 26.44
C ARG A 299 -7.53 0.63 26.32
N MET A 300 -8.79 0.81 25.94
CA MET A 300 -9.71 -0.30 25.67
C MET A 300 -9.69 -0.63 24.18
N ASN A 301 -9.66 -1.92 23.86
CA ASN A 301 -9.95 -2.41 22.51
C ASN A 301 -11.07 -3.44 22.59
N GLU A 302 -12.03 -3.39 21.66
CA GLU A 302 -13.12 -4.36 21.57
C GLU A 302 -12.56 -5.78 21.44
N ALA A 303 -13.02 -6.71 22.30
CA ALA A 303 -12.66 -8.12 22.20
C ALA A 303 -13.80 -8.83 21.46
N ARG A 304 -13.53 -9.31 20.24
CA ARG A 304 -14.57 -9.89 19.39
C ARG A 304 -14.83 -11.36 19.73
N PHE A 305 -15.81 -11.60 20.60
CA PHE A 305 -16.43 -12.91 20.84
C PHE A 305 -17.93 -12.81 20.54
N GLY A 306 -18.40 -13.43 19.44
CA GLY A 306 -19.83 -13.61 19.18
C GLY A 306 -20.61 -12.39 18.67
N THR A 307 -21.90 -12.61 18.40
CA THR A 307 -22.70 -11.95 17.36
C THR A 307 -23.49 -10.70 17.74
N SER A 308 -23.49 -9.76 16.80
CA SER A 308 -24.60 -8.85 16.43
C SER A 308 -24.97 -7.65 17.33
N GLN A 309 -24.82 -7.67 18.66
CA GLN A 309 -25.00 -6.46 19.49
C GLN A 309 -24.08 -6.44 20.71
N ILE A 310 -23.23 -5.40 20.83
CA ILE A 310 -22.41 -5.20 22.03
C ILE A 310 -23.30 -4.66 23.15
N ASN A 311 -23.19 -5.26 24.33
CA ASN A 311 -23.76 -4.75 25.58
C ASN A 311 -22.66 -4.52 26.63
N LEU A 312 -23.02 -3.97 27.80
CA LEU A 312 -22.03 -3.68 28.85
C LEU A 312 -21.36 -4.92 29.45
N ASP A 313 -21.98 -6.09 29.28
CA ASP A 313 -21.44 -7.38 29.72
C ASP A 313 -20.54 -8.04 28.66
N SER A 314 -20.47 -7.46 27.46
CA SER A 314 -19.56 -7.92 26.41
C SER A 314 -18.10 -7.63 26.80
N TRP A 315 -17.17 -8.34 26.17
CA TRP A 315 -15.77 -8.31 26.56
C TRP A 315 -14.98 -7.24 25.81
N CYS A 316 -13.99 -6.67 26.49
CA CYS A 316 -12.97 -5.81 25.92
C CYS A 316 -11.59 -6.18 26.48
N THR A 317 -10.55 -5.88 25.72
CA THR A 317 -9.16 -6.00 26.17
C THR A 317 -8.64 -4.67 26.69
N LEU A 318 -7.75 -4.73 27.67
CA LEU A 318 -7.05 -3.57 28.21
C LEU A 318 -5.60 -3.57 27.72
N ALA A 319 -5.13 -2.43 27.22
CA ALA A 319 -3.74 -2.15 26.91
C ALA A 319 -3.22 -0.99 27.77
N LEU A 320 -1.92 -0.96 28.08
CA LEU A 320 -1.32 0.18 28.76
C LEU A 320 -1.45 1.42 27.89
N ARG A 321 -1.77 2.57 28.51
CA ARG A 321 -1.53 3.87 27.88
C ARG A 321 -0.05 4.17 28.05
N ASP A 322 0.71 4.29 26.96
CA ASP A 322 2.06 4.84 27.04
C ASP A 322 1.98 6.36 27.31
N GLY A 323 3.00 6.90 27.97
CA GLY A 323 2.98 8.22 28.62
C GLY A 323 2.64 9.40 27.71
N GLU A 324 2.40 10.56 28.33
CA GLU A 324 1.95 11.85 27.73
C GLU A 324 2.86 12.46 26.64
N GLU A 325 3.84 11.72 26.09
CA GLU A 325 4.75 12.19 25.05
C GLU A 325 4.35 11.67 23.66
N GLY A 326 3.48 12.42 22.98
CA GLY A 326 3.72 12.87 21.60
C GLY A 326 3.86 11.87 20.43
N MET A 327 3.65 10.56 20.61
CA MET A 327 3.39 9.67 19.47
C MET A 327 1.94 9.23 19.53
N ASP A 328 1.14 9.77 18.61
CA ASP A 328 -0.26 9.44 18.43
C ASP A 328 -0.34 7.96 18.05
N TYR A 329 -0.40 7.04 19.03
CA TYR A 329 -0.34 5.60 18.75
C TYR A 329 -1.66 5.16 18.15
N GLY A 330 -1.79 5.27 16.83
CA GLY A 330 -2.97 4.82 16.13
C GLY A 330 -3.05 3.30 16.08
N THR A 331 -4.24 2.82 15.73
CA THR A 331 -4.46 1.41 15.39
C THR A 331 -5.25 1.40 14.11
N LEU A 332 -4.86 0.58 13.15
CA LEU A 332 -5.62 0.48 11.91
C LEU A 332 -7.04 -0.01 12.22
N GLN A 333 -8.03 0.84 11.92
CA GLN A 333 -9.44 0.57 12.16
C GLN A 333 -10.03 -0.24 11.01
N VAL A 334 -9.54 -1.47 10.84
CA VAL A 334 -10.07 -2.40 9.85
C VAL A 334 -10.87 -3.47 10.59
N PRO A 335 -12.21 -3.41 10.61
CA PRO A 335 -13.02 -4.40 11.31
C PRO A 335 -13.02 -5.75 10.56
N MET A 336 -12.79 -6.85 11.27
CA MET A 336 -13.03 -8.20 10.75
C MET A 336 -14.54 -8.53 10.81
N PRO A 337 -15.20 -8.96 9.72
CA PRO A 337 -16.64 -9.27 9.75
C PRO A 337 -16.95 -10.40 10.72
N ASN A 338 -18.00 -10.23 11.51
CA ASN A 338 -18.56 -11.28 12.36
C ASN A 338 -18.98 -12.50 11.53
N ALA A 339 -19.51 -12.27 10.34
CA ALA A 339 -19.87 -13.32 9.39
C ALA A 339 -18.71 -14.29 9.08
N LEU A 340 -17.46 -13.83 9.17
CA LEU A 340 -16.26 -14.63 8.89
C LEU A 340 -15.63 -15.26 10.14
N ALA A 341 -15.99 -14.78 11.34
CA ALA A 341 -15.37 -15.19 12.59
C ALA A 341 -15.89 -16.56 13.11
N GLY A 342 -17.07 -16.98 12.64
CA GLY A 342 -17.73 -18.26 12.98
C GLY A 342 -18.17 -18.40 14.43
N ALA A 343 -18.97 -19.44 14.70
CA ALA A 343 -19.53 -19.72 16.01
C ALA A 343 -18.46 -20.16 17.04
N GLU A 344 -18.77 -20.03 18.33
CA GLU A 344 -17.91 -20.49 19.43
C GLU A 344 -17.67 -22.01 19.37
N GLY A 345 -16.43 -22.43 19.61
CA GLY A 345 -16.05 -23.85 19.61
C GLY A 345 -15.98 -24.53 18.23
N ALA A 346 -16.22 -23.80 17.14
CA ALA A 346 -16.15 -24.37 15.79
C ALA A 346 -14.71 -24.55 15.28
N VAL A 347 -14.49 -25.63 14.54
CA VAL A 347 -13.17 -26.03 13.99
C VAL A 347 -12.89 -25.26 12.70
N GLU A 348 -11.63 -24.90 12.48
CA GLU A 348 -11.18 -24.22 11.26
C GLU A 348 -11.32 -25.13 10.04
N CYS A 349 -11.94 -24.63 8.98
CA CYS A 349 -12.02 -25.33 7.71
C CYS A 349 -10.61 -25.45 7.09
N PHE A 350 -10.18 -26.67 6.75
CA PHE A 350 -8.89 -26.93 6.12
C PHE A 350 -8.64 -26.05 4.87
N TYR A 351 -9.65 -25.94 4.01
CA TYR A 351 -9.55 -25.26 2.71
C TYR A 351 -9.42 -23.74 2.80
N CYS A 352 -10.14 -23.09 3.71
CA CYS A 352 -10.24 -21.62 3.74
C CYS A 352 -9.88 -20.97 5.07
N GLY A 353 -9.85 -21.73 6.18
CA GLY A 353 -9.55 -21.22 7.53
C GLY A 353 -10.77 -20.69 8.29
N LEU A 354 -11.92 -20.52 7.64
CA LEU A 354 -13.16 -20.08 8.28
C LEU A 354 -13.76 -21.16 9.17
N LYS A 355 -14.52 -20.76 10.18
CA LYS A 355 -15.08 -21.66 11.21
C LYS A 355 -16.58 -21.94 11.05
N ASN A 356 -17.19 -21.50 9.96
CA ASN A 356 -18.65 -21.54 9.77
C ASN A 356 -19.15 -22.83 9.07
N HIS A 357 -18.25 -23.69 8.60
CA HIS A 357 -18.62 -24.87 7.80
C HIS A 357 -17.54 -25.96 7.86
N PRO A 358 -17.90 -27.25 7.69
CA PRO A 358 -16.92 -28.34 7.56
C PRO A 358 -16.23 -28.33 6.17
N PRO A 359 -15.06 -28.98 6.00
CA PRO A 359 -14.35 -29.04 4.73
C PRO A 359 -15.19 -29.50 3.54
N SER A 360 -16.07 -30.50 3.72
CA SER A 360 -16.94 -31.03 2.67
C SER A 360 -17.91 -30.02 2.07
N GLN A 361 -18.25 -28.97 2.84
CA GLN A 361 -19.18 -27.91 2.44
C GLN A 361 -18.47 -26.60 2.07
N CYS A 362 -17.15 -26.61 1.91
CA CYS A 362 -16.39 -25.38 1.70
C CYS A 362 -16.77 -24.66 0.40
N PRO A 363 -17.08 -23.34 0.45
CA PRO A 363 -17.40 -22.56 -0.75
C PRO A 363 -16.25 -22.53 -1.78
N SER A 364 -14.99 -22.71 -1.36
CA SER A 364 -13.85 -22.73 -2.28
C SER A 364 -13.92 -23.86 -3.31
N LYS A 365 -14.69 -24.92 -3.06
CA LYS A 365 -14.91 -26.03 -4.01
C LYS A 365 -15.61 -25.59 -5.30
N ARG A 366 -16.32 -24.45 -5.27
CA ARG A 366 -16.97 -23.85 -6.46
C ARG A 366 -16.05 -22.88 -7.22
N LEU A 367 -14.86 -22.60 -6.72
CA LEU A 367 -13.88 -21.73 -7.37
C LEU A 367 -13.03 -22.55 -8.34
N SER A 368 -13.13 -22.26 -9.63
CA SER A 368 -12.49 -23.08 -10.68
C SER A 368 -10.97 -22.93 -10.77
N ALA A 369 -10.42 -21.76 -10.43
CA ALA A 369 -8.99 -21.45 -10.51
C ALA A 369 -8.56 -20.45 -9.43
N PRO A 370 -7.28 -20.45 -9.00
CA PRO A 370 -6.70 -19.36 -8.21
C PRO A 370 -6.77 -18.03 -8.94
N GLN A 371 -6.90 -16.92 -8.19
CA GLN A 371 -7.12 -15.59 -8.74
C GLN A 371 -6.10 -14.59 -8.16
N PRO A 372 -4.80 -14.71 -8.50
CA PRO A 372 -3.75 -13.85 -7.95
C PRO A 372 -3.96 -12.36 -8.25
N GLN A 373 -4.72 -12.03 -9.31
CA GLN A 373 -5.07 -10.66 -9.66
C GLN A 373 -5.89 -9.92 -8.59
N ILE A 374 -6.53 -10.62 -7.64
CA ILE A 374 -7.27 -10.01 -6.54
C ILE A 374 -6.35 -9.11 -5.69
N TRP A 375 -5.11 -9.53 -5.46
CA TRP A 375 -4.15 -8.74 -4.69
C TRP A 375 -3.81 -7.42 -5.39
N HIS A 376 -3.75 -7.41 -6.73
CA HIS A 376 -3.58 -6.18 -7.51
C HIS A 376 -4.82 -5.26 -7.47
N LEU A 377 -6.03 -5.81 -7.37
CA LEU A 377 -7.25 -5.01 -7.21
C LEU A 377 -7.31 -4.40 -5.81
N LEU A 378 -7.00 -5.18 -4.77
CA LEU A 378 -6.92 -4.69 -3.39
C LEU A 378 -5.88 -3.59 -3.21
N ALA A 379 -4.74 -3.71 -3.89
CA ALA A 379 -3.70 -2.67 -3.89
C ALA A 379 -4.20 -1.31 -4.42
N LYS A 380 -5.29 -1.29 -5.18
CA LYS A 380 -5.93 -0.09 -5.74
C LYS A 380 -7.21 0.31 -4.99
N THR A 381 -7.47 -0.29 -3.83
CA THR A 381 -8.68 -0.06 -3.04
C THR A 381 -8.29 0.70 -1.76
N ASN A 382 -9.01 1.78 -1.43
CA ASN A 382 -8.76 2.52 -0.20
C ASN A 382 -9.07 1.68 1.04
N LEU A 383 -8.42 1.98 2.17
CA LEU A 383 -8.74 1.36 3.44
C LEU A 383 -10.21 1.55 3.86
N ASP A 384 -10.81 2.71 3.60
CA ASP A 384 -12.22 2.98 3.88
C ASP A 384 -13.15 2.10 3.02
N ASP A 385 -12.82 1.92 1.75
CA ASP A 385 -13.56 1.03 0.85
C ASP A 385 -13.46 -0.42 1.31
N LEU A 386 -12.29 -0.86 1.81
CA LEU A 386 -12.12 -2.18 2.42
C LEU A 386 -12.97 -2.34 3.69
N ALA A 387 -12.98 -1.34 4.57
CA ALA A 387 -13.82 -1.33 5.77
C ALA A 387 -15.32 -1.37 5.42
N SER A 388 -15.74 -0.63 4.40
CA SER A 388 -17.11 -0.68 3.87
C SER A 388 -17.46 -2.06 3.29
N GLY A 389 -16.50 -2.69 2.60
CA GLY A 389 -16.64 -4.05 2.09
C GLY A 389 -16.87 -5.06 3.21
N PHE A 390 -16.14 -4.94 4.33
CA PHE A 390 -16.35 -5.77 5.52
C PHE A 390 -17.71 -5.53 6.18
N ALA A 391 -18.13 -4.28 6.34
CA ALA A 391 -19.47 -3.96 6.86
C ALA A 391 -20.59 -4.52 5.95
N GLY A 392 -20.39 -4.46 4.63
CA GLY A 392 -21.30 -5.08 3.66
C GLY A 392 -21.43 -6.59 3.84
N LEU A 393 -20.32 -7.29 4.12
CA LEU A 393 -20.35 -8.74 4.40
C LEU A 393 -21.19 -9.09 5.63
N ASP A 394 -21.07 -8.31 6.71
CA ASP A 394 -21.88 -8.53 7.92
C ASP A 394 -23.37 -8.28 7.69
N SER A 395 -23.73 -7.41 6.74
CA SER A 395 -25.13 -7.13 6.40
C SER A 395 -25.78 -8.20 5.50
N GLU A 396 -25.00 -8.82 4.60
CA GLU A 396 -25.53 -9.73 3.58
C GLU A 396 -25.41 -11.22 3.93
N ILE A 397 -24.51 -11.57 4.84
CA ILE A 397 -24.23 -12.95 5.21
C ILE A 397 -24.86 -13.26 6.56
N SER A 398 -25.85 -14.15 6.55
CA SER A 398 -26.46 -14.66 7.77
C SER A 398 -25.74 -15.92 8.24
N GLU A 399 -25.52 -16.07 9.55
CA GLU A 399 -24.85 -17.28 10.10
C GLU A 399 -25.55 -18.58 9.69
N GLY A 400 -26.88 -18.59 9.69
CA GLY A 400 -27.69 -19.77 9.34
C GLY A 400 -27.67 -20.14 7.85
N ASN A 401 -27.24 -19.24 6.95
CA ASN A 401 -27.19 -19.48 5.51
C ASN A 401 -25.83 -19.13 4.88
N PHE A 402 -24.77 -19.17 5.68
CA PHE A 402 -23.43 -18.69 5.33
C PHE A 402 -22.99 -19.13 3.93
N ARG A 403 -23.12 -20.42 3.60
CA ARG A 403 -22.66 -21.00 2.34
C ARG A 403 -23.31 -20.39 1.10
N ALA A 404 -24.64 -20.21 1.12
CA ALA A 404 -25.35 -19.68 -0.04
C ALA A 404 -25.10 -18.17 -0.18
N ASP A 405 -25.11 -17.46 0.94
CA ASP A 405 -24.92 -16.01 0.97
C ASP A 405 -23.51 -15.63 0.50
N ILE A 406 -22.46 -16.26 1.05
CA ILE A 406 -21.07 -15.96 0.66
C ILE A 406 -20.82 -16.29 -0.81
N GLN A 407 -21.46 -17.33 -1.34
CA GLN A 407 -21.29 -17.69 -2.74
C GLN A 407 -21.91 -16.66 -3.66
N ARG A 408 -23.14 -16.21 -3.37
CA ARG A 408 -23.79 -15.13 -4.10
C ARG A 408 -22.91 -13.88 -4.12
N VAL A 409 -22.37 -13.49 -2.95
CA VAL A 409 -21.46 -12.34 -2.84
C VAL A 409 -20.21 -12.50 -3.71
N MET A 410 -19.61 -13.69 -3.76
CA MET A 410 -18.44 -13.94 -4.61
C MET A 410 -18.74 -13.89 -6.13
N GLU A 411 -19.99 -14.15 -6.54
CA GLU A 411 -20.41 -14.17 -7.95
C GLU A 411 -20.67 -12.77 -8.53
N GLU A 412 -21.02 -11.78 -7.71
CA GLU A 412 -21.34 -10.39 -8.14
C GLU A 412 -20.14 -9.63 -8.75
N ARG A 413 -18.90 -9.97 -8.32
CA ARG A 413 -17.58 -9.55 -8.85
C ARG A 413 -17.25 -8.04 -8.93
N LYS A 414 -18.19 -7.12 -8.74
CA LYS A 414 -17.98 -5.68 -8.94
C LYS A 414 -17.79 -4.87 -7.64
N ASP A 415 -18.32 -5.37 -6.54
CA ASP A 415 -18.41 -4.59 -5.30
C ASP A 415 -17.23 -4.88 -4.35
N ALA A 416 -16.90 -3.92 -3.48
CA ALA A 416 -15.86 -4.06 -2.46
C ALA A 416 -16.07 -5.29 -1.57
N LYS A 417 -17.31 -5.56 -1.16
CA LYS A 417 -17.70 -6.77 -0.41
C LYS A 417 -17.33 -8.07 -1.16
N SER A 418 -17.54 -8.12 -2.48
CA SER A 418 -17.23 -9.27 -3.33
C SER A 418 -15.73 -9.48 -3.46
N LEU A 419 -14.99 -8.38 -3.64
CA LEU A 419 -13.53 -8.38 -3.68
C LEU A 419 -12.95 -8.93 -2.36
N THR A 420 -13.43 -8.40 -1.23
CA THR A 420 -13.03 -8.83 0.12
C THR A 420 -13.35 -10.31 0.36
N ALA A 421 -14.57 -10.76 0.05
CA ALA A 421 -14.95 -12.17 0.19
C ALA A 421 -14.02 -13.09 -0.63
N ARG A 422 -13.77 -12.77 -1.90
CA ARG A 422 -12.89 -13.56 -2.76
C ARG A 422 -11.45 -13.56 -2.25
N ALA A 423 -10.96 -12.43 -1.75
CA ALA A 423 -9.61 -12.33 -1.17
C ALA A 423 -9.41 -13.27 0.01
N VAL A 424 -10.39 -13.39 0.91
CA VAL A 424 -10.35 -14.33 2.04
C VAL A 424 -10.13 -15.78 1.56
N PHE A 425 -10.79 -16.20 0.47
CA PHE A 425 -10.58 -17.53 -0.11
C PHE A 425 -9.24 -17.66 -0.88
N GLU A 426 -8.64 -16.57 -1.35
CA GLU A 426 -7.31 -16.58 -1.98
C GLU A 426 -6.17 -16.77 -0.96
N ILE A 427 -6.33 -16.34 0.30
CA ILE A 427 -5.30 -16.49 1.36
C ILE A 427 -4.79 -17.93 1.45
N ASN A 428 -5.72 -18.88 1.35
CA ASN A 428 -5.45 -20.31 1.46
C ASN A 428 -5.59 -21.06 0.13
N ALA A 429 -5.52 -20.37 -1.01
CA ALA A 429 -5.64 -20.99 -2.33
C ALA A 429 -4.67 -22.17 -2.53
N SER A 430 -3.47 -22.09 -1.95
CA SER A 430 -2.42 -23.11 -2.04
C SER A 430 -2.84 -24.53 -1.62
N VAL A 431 -3.80 -24.64 -0.69
CA VAL A 431 -4.25 -25.93 -0.12
C VAL A 431 -5.62 -26.34 -0.64
N GLN A 432 -6.15 -25.64 -1.65
CA GLN A 432 -7.46 -25.91 -2.24
C GLN A 432 -7.34 -26.77 -3.49
N LEU A 433 -8.41 -27.52 -3.79
CA LEU A 433 -8.51 -28.41 -4.95
C LEU A 433 -8.14 -27.70 -6.27
N ARG A 434 -8.51 -26.43 -6.43
CA ARG A 434 -8.18 -25.62 -7.61
C ARG A 434 -6.68 -25.42 -7.84
N THR A 435 -5.85 -25.41 -6.79
CA THR A 435 -4.39 -25.37 -6.93
C THR A 435 -3.82 -26.75 -7.21
N LEU A 436 -4.42 -27.80 -6.64
CA LEU A 436 -4.04 -29.19 -6.93
C LEU A 436 -4.12 -29.49 -8.44
N LYS A 437 -5.17 -28.98 -9.12
CA LYS A 437 -5.32 -29.04 -10.59
C LYS A 437 -4.10 -28.48 -11.34
N LEU A 438 -3.51 -27.41 -10.83
CA LEU A 438 -2.34 -26.77 -11.43
C LEU A 438 -1.06 -27.57 -11.13
N VAL A 439 -0.93 -28.10 -9.91
CA VAL A 439 0.22 -28.90 -9.47
C VAL A 439 0.32 -30.20 -10.27
N TRP A 440 -0.81 -30.85 -10.55
CA TRP A 440 -0.83 -32.05 -11.41
C TRP A 440 -0.33 -31.81 -12.83
N ARG A 441 -0.46 -30.57 -13.30
CA ARG A 441 -0.09 -30.15 -14.66
C ARG A 441 1.20 -29.36 -14.70
N SER A 442 1.87 -29.12 -13.56
CA SER A 442 3.07 -28.30 -13.52
C SER A 442 4.23 -29.01 -14.23
N ARG A 443 4.98 -28.25 -15.02
CA ARG A 443 6.16 -28.75 -15.76
C ARG A 443 7.48 -28.30 -15.13
N ASN A 444 7.48 -27.13 -14.48
CA ASN A 444 8.66 -26.56 -13.85
C ASN A 444 8.82 -27.05 -12.42
N LYS A 445 10.06 -26.98 -11.92
CA LYS A 445 10.45 -27.49 -10.59
C LYS A 445 10.26 -26.48 -9.47
N GLU A 446 10.24 -25.19 -9.80
CA GLU A 446 10.14 -24.06 -8.85
C GLU A 446 8.71 -23.52 -8.81
N TRP A 447 8.29 -22.99 -7.65
CA TRP A 447 6.91 -22.54 -7.43
C TRP A 447 6.49 -21.38 -8.35
N ASP A 448 7.28 -20.31 -8.40
CA ASP A 448 6.94 -19.08 -9.15
C ASP A 448 6.79 -19.30 -10.66
N ASP A 449 7.57 -20.23 -11.21
CA ASP A 449 7.55 -20.60 -12.63
C ASP A 449 6.69 -21.83 -12.91
N GLY A 450 6.29 -22.56 -11.87
CA GLY A 450 5.60 -23.85 -11.89
C GLY A 450 4.36 -23.88 -12.77
N PHE A 451 3.64 -22.76 -12.78
CA PHE A 451 2.32 -22.64 -13.39
C PHE A 451 2.31 -21.82 -14.70
N LYS A 452 3.46 -21.30 -15.15
CA LYS A 452 3.57 -20.54 -16.41
C LYS A 452 3.29 -21.42 -17.64
N GLN A 453 3.66 -22.70 -17.58
CA GLN A 453 3.40 -23.69 -18.61
C GLN A 453 2.81 -24.96 -18.00
N LEU A 454 1.59 -25.30 -18.40
CA LEU A 454 0.87 -26.45 -17.88
C LEU A 454 0.78 -27.56 -18.93
N ALA A 455 0.97 -28.81 -18.50
CA ALA A 455 0.66 -29.99 -19.30
C ALA A 455 -0.86 -30.05 -19.61
N PRO A 456 -1.27 -30.79 -20.65
CA PRO A 456 -2.69 -31.11 -20.85
C PRO A 456 -3.24 -31.94 -19.68
N GLN A 457 -4.57 -32.02 -19.56
CA GLN A 457 -5.20 -32.92 -18.59
C GLN A 457 -5.03 -34.36 -19.08
N GLU A 458 -4.31 -35.16 -18.30
CA GLU A 458 -4.08 -36.58 -18.55
C GLU A 458 -4.67 -37.40 -17.39
N GLY A 459 -5.24 -38.57 -17.71
CA GLY A 459 -5.85 -39.48 -16.72
C GLY A 459 -7.37 -39.30 -16.56
N GLU A 460 -8.17 -39.99 -17.37
CA GLU A 460 -9.64 -39.91 -17.42
C GLU A 460 -10.30 -39.99 -16.02
N TYR A 461 -10.01 -41.04 -15.25
CA TYR A 461 -10.64 -41.26 -13.95
C TYR A 461 -10.27 -40.25 -12.86
N ILE A 462 -9.07 -39.65 -12.89
CA ILE A 462 -8.62 -38.77 -11.79
C ILE A 462 -9.28 -37.39 -11.86
N TRP A 463 -9.58 -36.90 -13.07
CA TRP A 463 -10.29 -35.63 -13.25
C TRP A 463 -11.79 -35.77 -12.94
N GLU A 464 -12.41 -36.88 -13.35
CA GLU A 464 -13.79 -37.19 -12.98
C GLU A 464 -13.94 -37.40 -11.46
N ALA A 465 -12.98 -38.07 -10.82
CA ALA A 465 -12.96 -38.22 -9.35
C ALA A 465 -12.88 -36.86 -8.64
N LEU A 466 -12.05 -35.95 -9.16
CA LEU A 466 -11.92 -34.60 -8.62
C LEU A 466 -13.22 -33.80 -8.77
N GLU A 467 -13.86 -33.88 -9.94
CA GLU A 467 -15.14 -33.22 -10.19
C GLU A 467 -16.25 -33.77 -9.28
N ALA A 468 -16.33 -35.11 -9.12
CA ALA A 468 -17.24 -35.75 -8.17
C ALA A 468 -17.01 -35.25 -6.74
N LEU A 469 -15.74 -35.14 -6.31
CA LEU A 469 -15.40 -34.59 -4.99
C LEU A 469 -15.84 -33.11 -4.87
N GLU A 470 -15.59 -32.27 -5.88
CA GLU A 470 -16.02 -30.86 -5.90
C GLU A 470 -17.54 -30.69 -5.78
N GLN A 471 -18.30 -31.59 -6.41
CA GLN A 471 -19.76 -31.65 -6.34
C GLN A 471 -20.29 -32.28 -5.04
N GLY A 472 -19.42 -32.90 -4.23
CA GLY A 472 -19.79 -33.58 -2.98
C GLY A 472 -20.32 -35.01 -3.18
N GLN A 473 -20.10 -35.61 -4.34
CA GLN A 473 -20.48 -36.98 -4.69
C GLN A 473 -19.39 -37.96 -4.20
N MET A 474 -19.35 -38.19 -2.88
CA MET A 474 -18.26 -38.94 -2.22
C MET A 474 -18.14 -40.40 -2.69
N GLU A 475 -19.26 -41.06 -2.98
CA GLU A 475 -19.29 -42.47 -3.44
C GLU A 475 -18.74 -42.64 -4.86
N ASP A 476 -19.14 -41.75 -5.77
CA ASP A 476 -18.62 -41.73 -7.15
C ASP A 476 -17.13 -41.39 -7.16
N ALA A 477 -16.72 -40.39 -6.35
CA ALA A 477 -15.31 -40.04 -6.18
C ALA A 477 -14.49 -41.24 -5.69
N GLU A 478 -14.99 -42.01 -4.72
CA GLU A 478 -14.32 -43.21 -4.20
C GLU A 478 -14.15 -44.29 -5.27
N ARG A 479 -15.21 -44.58 -6.04
CA ARG A 479 -15.17 -45.56 -7.15
C ARG A 479 -14.11 -45.16 -8.18
N LEU A 480 -14.16 -43.92 -8.64
CA LEU A 480 -13.23 -43.39 -9.66
C LEU A 480 -11.78 -43.32 -9.14
N LEU A 481 -11.58 -43.00 -7.86
CA LEU A 481 -10.26 -43.04 -7.22
C LEU A 481 -9.66 -44.45 -7.19
N LYS A 482 -10.46 -45.48 -6.89
CA LYS A 482 -10.01 -46.88 -6.94
C LYS A 482 -9.58 -47.29 -8.34
N GLU A 483 -10.33 -46.88 -9.36
CA GLU A 483 -9.99 -47.13 -10.77
C GLU A 483 -8.72 -46.37 -11.19
N ALA A 484 -8.59 -45.10 -10.80
CA ALA A 484 -7.40 -44.30 -11.06
C ALA A 484 -6.14 -44.90 -10.40
N GLN A 485 -6.24 -45.35 -9.15
CA GLN A 485 -5.14 -45.98 -8.43
C GLN A 485 -4.76 -47.34 -9.02
N ALA A 486 -5.74 -48.15 -9.44
CA ALA A 486 -5.48 -49.43 -10.10
C ALA A 486 -4.76 -49.26 -11.45
N LYS A 487 -5.16 -48.23 -12.23
CA LYS A 487 -4.56 -47.93 -13.53
C LYS A 487 -3.19 -47.26 -13.42
N TYR A 488 -2.99 -46.42 -12.39
CA TYR A 488 -1.78 -45.62 -12.19
C TYR A 488 -1.19 -45.80 -10.78
N PRO A 489 -0.71 -47.01 -10.40
CA PRO A 489 -0.34 -47.34 -9.02
C PRO A 489 0.89 -46.59 -8.48
N ARG A 490 1.71 -45.99 -9.37
CA ARG A 490 2.90 -45.20 -9.02
C ARG A 490 2.70 -43.69 -9.22
N SER A 491 1.49 -43.26 -9.55
CA SER A 491 1.18 -41.84 -9.68
C SER A 491 0.88 -41.26 -8.29
N TYR A 492 1.44 -40.09 -8.01
CA TYR A 492 1.10 -39.35 -6.79
C TYR A 492 -0.30 -38.72 -6.84
N GLN A 493 -0.89 -38.56 -8.04
CA GLN A 493 -2.16 -37.83 -8.20
C GLN A 493 -3.34 -38.51 -7.48
N PRO A 494 -3.58 -39.83 -7.64
CA PRO A 494 -4.63 -40.52 -6.87
C PRO A 494 -4.38 -40.45 -5.36
N GLN A 495 -3.14 -40.63 -4.89
CA GLN A 495 -2.80 -40.51 -3.47
C GLN A 495 -3.08 -39.10 -2.94
N SER A 496 -2.75 -38.07 -3.72
CA SER A 496 -3.01 -36.69 -3.32
C SER A 496 -4.51 -36.39 -3.16
N LEU A 497 -5.37 -36.96 -4.00
CA LEU A 497 -6.82 -36.78 -3.94
C LEU A 497 -7.48 -37.67 -2.87
N TRP A 498 -6.97 -38.88 -2.62
CA TRP A 498 -7.39 -39.70 -1.46
C TRP A 498 -7.25 -38.93 -0.14
N GLY A 499 -6.18 -38.17 0.02
CA GLY A 499 -6.01 -37.34 1.22
C GLY A 499 -7.14 -36.34 1.43
N TYR A 500 -7.63 -35.69 0.36
CA TYR A 500 -8.80 -34.81 0.45
C TYR A 500 -10.11 -35.57 0.68
N TRP A 501 -10.28 -36.75 0.08
CA TRP A 501 -11.46 -37.57 0.30
C TRP A 501 -11.57 -37.99 1.79
N TYR A 502 -10.49 -38.49 2.40
CA TYR A 502 -10.46 -38.84 3.82
C TYR A 502 -10.62 -37.64 4.74
N LEU A 503 -10.04 -36.49 4.37
CA LEU A 503 -10.24 -35.21 5.08
C LEU A 503 -11.73 -34.84 5.14
N GLU A 504 -12.45 -34.96 4.02
CA GLU A 504 -13.88 -34.62 3.96
C GLU A 504 -14.77 -35.62 4.70
N GLN A 505 -14.29 -36.86 4.91
CA GLN A 505 -14.91 -37.86 5.80
C GLN A 505 -14.58 -37.65 7.29
N GLY A 506 -13.62 -36.77 7.60
CA GLY A 506 -13.16 -36.49 8.96
C GLY A 506 -12.07 -37.44 9.48
N ASP A 507 -11.52 -38.33 8.64
CA ASP A 507 -10.38 -39.19 9.00
C ASP A 507 -9.06 -38.49 8.69
N LEU A 508 -8.63 -37.65 9.64
CA LEU A 508 -7.41 -36.85 9.51
C LEU A 508 -6.14 -37.71 9.47
N SER A 509 -6.17 -38.89 10.12
CA SER A 509 -5.02 -39.81 10.14
C SER A 509 -4.78 -40.44 8.76
N GLN A 510 -5.85 -40.90 8.10
CA GLN A 510 -5.74 -41.41 6.74
C GLN A 510 -5.42 -40.29 5.74
N ALA A 511 -5.98 -39.09 5.93
CA ALA A 511 -5.63 -37.93 5.10
C ALA A 511 -4.12 -37.64 5.14
N MET A 512 -3.54 -37.61 6.35
CA MET A 512 -2.09 -37.45 6.55
C MET A 512 -1.29 -38.55 5.86
N PHE A 513 -1.68 -39.81 6.05
CA PHE A 513 -1.01 -40.97 5.45
C PHE A 513 -0.95 -40.86 3.92
N HIS A 514 -2.08 -40.58 3.27
CA HIS A 514 -2.16 -40.48 1.82
C HIS A 514 -1.33 -39.32 1.25
N TRP A 515 -1.27 -38.17 1.94
CA TRP A 515 -0.39 -37.07 1.53
C TRP A 515 1.10 -37.36 1.75
N GLN A 516 1.47 -38.15 2.75
CA GLN A 516 2.86 -38.61 2.90
C GLN A 516 3.26 -39.58 1.78
N GLU A 517 2.36 -40.48 1.37
CA GLU A 517 2.59 -41.36 0.22
C GLU A 517 2.67 -40.56 -1.09
N ALA A 518 1.77 -39.59 -1.29
CA ALA A 518 1.81 -38.70 -2.44
C ALA A 518 3.14 -37.90 -2.50
N GLU A 519 3.64 -37.42 -1.36
CA GLU A 519 4.95 -36.75 -1.28
C GLU A 519 6.08 -37.67 -1.76
N ARG A 520 6.12 -38.92 -1.28
CA ARG A 520 7.14 -39.92 -1.67
C ARG A 520 7.10 -40.27 -3.16
N MET A 521 5.91 -40.23 -3.77
CA MET A 521 5.69 -40.52 -5.19
C MET A 521 5.86 -39.31 -6.11
N SER A 522 6.05 -38.11 -5.56
CA SER A 522 6.15 -36.87 -6.34
C SER A 522 7.50 -36.75 -7.05
N TYR A 523 7.48 -36.22 -8.29
CA TYR A 523 8.65 -36.20 -9.17
C TYR A 523 9.48 -34.92 -9.09
N THR A 524 8.88 -33.82 -8.65
CA THR A 524 9.51 -32.49 -8.61
C THR A 524 9.47 -31.88 -7.20
N PRO A 525 10.41 -30.96 -6.88
CA PRO A 525 10.37 -30.21 -5.62
C PRO A 525 9.05 -29.47 -5.40
N LEU A 526 8.47 -28.85 -6.43
CA LEU A 526 7.15 -28.20 -6.36
C LEU A 526 6.05 -29.18 -5.91
N GLN A 527 6.00 -30.38 -6.49
CA GLN A 527 5.00 -31.39 -6.14
C GLN A 527 5.21 -31.88 -4.69
N GLN A 528 6.45 -32.21 -4.33
CA GLN A 528 6.82 -32.64 -2.98
C GLN A 528 6.47 -31.56 -1.92
N ALA A 529 6.87 -30.31 -2.19
CA ALA A 529 6.57 -29.16 -1.34
C ALA A 529 5.06 -28.96 -1.18
N THR A 530 4.27 -29.13 -2.25
CA THR A 530 2.81 -29.03 -2.18
C THR A 530 2.23 -30.11 -1.25
N MET A 531 2.65 -31.37 -1.37
CA MET A 531 2.13 -32.43 -0.49
C MET A 531 2.53 -32.19 0.97
N ALA A 532 3.76 -31.76 1.21
CA ALA A 532 4.23 -31.38 2.55
C ALA A 532 3.47 -30.15 3.11
N MET A 533 3.06 -29.20 2.25
CA MET A 533 2.22 -28.07 2.63
C MET A 533 0.83 -28.53 3.10
N LEU A 534 0.23 -29.53 2.45
CA LEU A 534 -1.07 -30.10 2.87
C LEU A 534 -0.95 -30.78 4.25
N GLN A 535 0.14 -31.53 4.48
CA GLN A 535 0.44 -32.12 5.79
C GLN A 535 0.59 -31.05 6.87
N ALA A 536 1.36 -29.98 6.61
CA ALA A 536 1.54 -28.89 7.56
C ALA A 536 0.22 -28.17 7.88
N ARG A 537 -0.63 -27.95 6.87
CA ARG A 537 -1.95 -27.36 7.05
C ARG A 537 -2.87 -28.23 7.90
N LEU A 538 -2.81 -29.54 7.73
CA LEU A 538 -3.60 -30.47 8.54
C LEU A 538 -3.20 -30.38 10.02
N MET A 539 -1.89 -30.45 10.29
CA MET A 539 -1.35 -30.28 11.65
C MET A 539 -1.76 -28.94 12.26
N GLU A 540 -1.77 -27.88 11.45
CA GLU A 540 -2.18 -26.55 11.89
C GLU A 540 -3.65 -26.54 12.35
N VAL A 541 -4.56 -27.08 11.54
CA VAL A 541 -6.00 -27.13 11.82
C VAL A 541 -6.31 -28.05 13.02
N GLU A 542 -5.52 -29.10 13.22
CA GLU A 542 -5.59 -29.95 14.43
C GLU A 542 -5.06 -29.24 15.70
N GLY A 543 -4.48 -28.05 15.57
CA GLY A 543 -3.87 -27.31 16.67
C GLY A 543 -2.47 -27.80 17.07
N ASN A 544 -1.84 -28.65 16.27
CA ASN A 544 -0.44 -29.07 16.42
C ASN A 544 0.49 -28.04 15.77
N LEU A 545 0.39 -26.79 16.24
CA LEU A 545 0.99 -25.61 15.60
C LEU A 545 2.51 -25.67 15.49
N LYS A 546 3.20 -26.26 16.46
CA LYS A 546 4.67 -26.40 16.46
C LYS A 546 5.15 -27.34 15.35
N ASP A 547 4.49 -28.49 15.20
CA ASP A 547 4.81 -29.46 14.15
C ASP A 547 4.44 -28.90 12.77
N ALA A 548 3.35 -28.12 12.70
CA ALA A 548 3.00 -27.36 11.51
C ALA A 548 4.12 -26.36 11.12
N VAL A 549 4.62 -25.56 12.07
CA VAL A 549 5.75 -24.61 11.84
C VAL A 549 6.99 -25.34 11.33
N ASN A 550 7.37 -26.46 11.96
CA ASN A 550 8.54 -27.25 11.53
C ASN A 550 8.35 -27.81 10.12
N THR A 551 7.14 -28.27 9.79
CA THR A 551 6.82 -28.78 8.46
C THR A 551 6.79 -27.65 7.42
N TYR A 552 6.24 -26.47 7.74
CA TYR A 552 6.31 -25.30 6.86
C TYR A 552 7.75 -24.82 6.63
N LYS A 553 8.64 -24.91 7.64
CA LYS A 553 10.08 -24.66 7.44
C LYS A 553 10.69 -25.66 6.46
N ARG A 554 10.35 -26.95 6.57
CA ARG A 554 10.78 -27.99 5.62
C ARG A 554 10.30 -27.69 4.20
N VAL A 555 9.04 -27.26 4.04
CA VAL A 555 8.50 -26.84 2.74
C VAL A 555 9.31 -25.67 2.18
N ASN A 556 9.61 -24.65 2.98
CA ASN A 556 10.41 -23.50 2.56
C ASN A 556 11.84 -23.89 2.14
N THR A 557 12.45 -24.90 2.78
CA THR A 557 13.76 -25.42 2.34
C THR A 557 13.68 -26.09 0.96
N VAL A 558 12.58 -26.78 0.67
CA VAL A 558 12.37 -27.47 -0.63
C VAL A 558 11.97 -26.49 -1.74
N ALA A 559 11.19 -25.46 -1.41
CA ALA A 559 10.69 -24.45 -2.33
C ALA A 559 10.90 -23.03 -1.76
N PRO A 560 12.13 -22.47 -1.80
CA PRO A 560 12.47 -21.22 -1.11
C PRO A 560 11.86 -19.96 -1.73
N THR A 561 11.42 -20.02 -2.98
CA THR A 561 10.69 -18.93 -3.65
C THR A 561 9.22 -18.88 -3.24
N TRP A 562 8.70 -19.95 -2.65
CA TRP A 562 7.31 -19.99 -2.21
C TRP A 562 7.14 -19.26 -0.88
N VAL A 563 6.51 -18.08 -0.91
CA VAL A 563 6.31 -17.25 0.30
C VAL A 563 5.28 -17.82 1.28
N GLN A 564 4.29 -18.59 0.78
CA GLN A 564 3.16 -19.07 1.58
C GLN A 564 3.56 -19.84 2.85
N PRO A 565 4.50 -20.80 2.82
CA PRO A 565 4.88 -21.55 4.02
C PRO A 565 5.49 -20.64 5.09
N VAL A 566 6.24 -19.60 4.70
CA VAL A 566 6.79 -18.61 5.64
C VAL A 566 5.67 -17.78 6.26
N TYR A 567 4.70 -17.34 5.46
CA TYR A 567 3.52 -16.65 5.98
C TYR A 567 2.73 -17.54 6.97
N ARG A 568 2.50 -18.81 6.64
CA ARG A 568 1.80 -19.74 7.55
C ARG A 568 2.58 -20.03 8.83
N GLN A 569 3.91 -20.00 8.82
CA GLN A 569 4.71 -20.04 10.06
C GLN A 569 4.34 -18.87 10.99
N ALA A 570 4.26 -17.65 10.45
CA ALA A 570 3.85 -16.49 11.22
C ALA A 570 2.40 -16.62 11.73
N VAL A 571 1.47 -17.11 10.90
CA VAL A 571 0.09 -17.40 11.35
C VAL A 571 0.07 -18.40 12.51
N CYS A 572 0.83 -19.49 12.43
CA CYS A 572 0.94 -20.44 13.54
C CYS A 572 1.52 -19.78 14.80
N MET A 573 2.54 -18.93 14.67
CA MET A 573 3.09 -18.19 15.82
C MET A 573 2.06 -17.26 16.45
N VAL A 574 1.25 -16.56 15.65
CA VAL A 574 0.13 -15.75 16.14
C VAL A 574 -0.89 -16.62 16.87
N LYS A 575 -1.27 -17.77 16.31
CA LYS A 575 -2.16 -18.74 16.96
C LYS A 575 -1.59 -19.30 18.26
N MET A 576 -0.27 -19.45 18.37
CA MET A 576 0.43 -19.84 19.60
C MET A 576 0.53 -18.69 20.62
N GLY A 577 0.23 -17.45 20.22
CA GLY A 577 0.30 -16.24 21.03
C GLY A 577 1.64 -15.50 20.97
N PHE A 578 2.58 -15.95 20.14
CA PHE A 578 3.88 -15.31 19.92
C PHE A 578 3.82 -14.24 18.82
N THR A 579 2.84 -13.33 18.89
CA THR A 579 2.60 -12.32 17.84
C THR A 579 3.82 -11.42 17.61
N GLY A 580 4.57 -11.08 18.66
CA GLY A 580 5.79 -10.27 18.52
C GLY A 580 6.83 -10.93 17.62
N GLN A 581 7.11 -12.22 17.81
CA GLN A 581 8.02 -12.98 16.94
C GLN A 581 7.44 -13.18 15.53
N ALA A 582 6.12 -13.33 15.44
CA ALA A 582 5.44 -13.41 14.14
C ALA A 582 5.60 -12.10 13.35
N MET A 583 5.58 -10.94 14.02
CA MET A 583 5.73 -9.64 13.37
C MET A 583 7.08 -9.47 12.68
N ASP A 584 8.18 -9.99 13.24
CA ASP A 584 9.48 -9.95 12.58
C ASP A 584 9.44 -10.68 11.22
N ILE A 585 8.81 -11.85 11.20
CA ILE A 585 8.61 -12.62 9.96
C ILE A 585 7.67 -11.87 9.00
N LEU A 586 6.56 -11.34 9.50
CA LEU A 586 5.58 -10.63 8.67
C LEU A 586 6.18 -9.35 8.07
N PHE A 587 7.02 -8.60 8.80
CA PHE A 587 7.67 -7.41 8.26
C PHE A 587 8.73 -7.72 7.20
N ASP A 588 9.50 -8.80 7.36
CA ASP A 588 10.39 -9.30 6.30
C ASP A 588 9.56 -9.66 5.04
N LEU A 589 8.42 -10.34 5.22
CA LEU A 589 7.52 -10.67 4.11
C LEU A 589 6.90 -9.45 3.44
N ILE A 590 6.43 -8.45 4.21
CA ILE A 590 5.89 -7.19 3.68
C ILE A 590 6.95 -6.43 2.88
N SER A 591 8.20 -6.44 3.34
CA SER A 591 9.30 -5.78 2.64
C SER A 591 9.58 -6.42 1.27
N ARG A 592 9.44 -7.74 1.17
CA ARG A 592 9.60 -8.51 -0.08
C ARG A 592 8.39 -8.38 -1.01
N ASP A 593 7.18 -8.57 -0.47
CA ASP A 593 5.90 -8.42 -1.16
C ASP A 593 4.93 -7.57 -0.33
N PRO A 594 4.73 -6.29 -0.71
CA PRO A 594 3.82 -5.40 0.01
C PRO A 594 2.38 -5.91 0.10
N ASN A 595 1.93 -6.78 -0.82
CA ASN A 595 0.57 -7.34 -0.77
C ASN A 595 0.29 -8.15 0.51
N ILE A 596 1.34 -8.64 1.18
CA ILE A 596 1.22 -9.29 2.48
C ILE A 596 0.60 -8.36 3.53
N PHE A 597 0.79 -7.04 3.40
CA PHE A 597 0.13 -6.06 4.27
C PHE A 597 -1.40 -6.19 4.18
N ASN A 598 -1.96 -6.09 2.97
CA ASN A 598 -3.41 -6.24 2.75
C ASN A 598 -3.90 -7.62 3.18
N ARG A 599 -3.10 -8.65 2.94
CA ARG A 599 -3.42 -10.01 3.37
C ARG A 599 -3.59 -10.13 4.88
N ILE A 600 -2.71 -9.52 5.68
CA ILE A 600 -2.83 -9.54 7.16
C ILE A 600 -4.11 -8.85 7.62
N LEU A 601 -4.53 -7.76 6.97
CA LEU A 601 -5.79 -7.08 7.29
C LEU A 601 -7.01 -7.99 7.11
N LEU A 602 -6.95 -8.84 6.07
CA LEU A 602 -8.02 -9.70 5.58
C LEU A 602 -8.05 -11.11 6.20
N ASP A 603 -6.97 -11.56 6.84
CA ASP A 603 -6.85 -12.94 7.29
C ASP A 603 -7.62 -13.19 8.60
N PRO A 604 -8.74 -13.96 8.56
CA PRO A 604 -9.51 -14.27 9.76
C PRO A 604 -8.76 -15.20 10.72
N GLU A 605 -7.74 -15.93 10.26
CA GLU A 605 -6.95 -16.82 11.11
C GLU A 605 -5.93 -16.06 11.99
N LEU A 606 -5.76 -14.75 11.76
CA LEU A 606 -4.95 -13.84 12.57
C LEU A 606 -5.74 -13.15 13.69
N GLU A 607 -7.04 -13.45 13.84
CA GLU A 607 -7.93 -12.79 14.80
C GLU A 607 -7.36 -12.77 16.22
N ARG A 608 -6.72 -13.87 16.64
CA ARG A 608 -6.10 -13.99 17.95
C ARG A 608 -5.07 -12.89 18.23
N GLY A 609 -4.24 -12.53 17.25
CA GLY A 609 -3.20 -11.51 17.40
C GLY A 609 -3.62 -10.12 16.93
N ARG A 610 -4.86 -9.96 16.46
CA ARG A 610 -5.30 -8.78 15.68
C ARG A 610 -4.98 -7.45 16.36
N VAL A 611 -5.21 -7.33 17.67
CA VAL A 611 -4.94 -6.10 18.43
C VAL A 611 -3.46 -5.68 18.31
N GLN A 612 -2.53 -6.63 18.53
CA GLN A 612 -1.09 -6.38 18.41
C GLN A 612 -0.67 -6.12 16.95
N LEU A 613 -1.22 -6.91 16.01
CA LEU A 613 -0.93 -6.76 14.58
C LEU A 613 -1.36 -5.38 14.05
N MET A 614 -2.58 -4.93 14.35
CA MET A 614 -3.10 -3.65 13.86
C MET A 614 -2.35 -2.45 14.45
N GLY A 615 -1.89 -2.55 15.70
CA GLY A 615 -1.01 -1.53 16.30
C GLY A 615 0.34 -1.46 15.58
N ALA A 616 1.01 -2.60 15.40
CA ALA A 616 2.31 -2.64 14.73
C ALA A 616 2.24 -2.27 13.23
N LEU A 617 1.17 -2.63 12.53
CA LEU A 617 0.96 -2.24 11.14
C LEU A 617 0.64 -0.75 10.99
N TRP A 618 0.00 -0.14 11.98
CA TRP A 618 -0.31 1.29 11.95
C TRP A 618 0.97 2.13 11.89
N GLU A 619 2.00 1.79 12.68
CA GLU A 619 3.29 2.51 12.64
C GLU A 619 3.91 2.48 11.24
N LYS A 620 3.91 1.30 10.59
CA LYS A 620 4.42 1.14 9.21
C LYS A 620 3.57 1.88 8.18
N TRP A 621 2.27 1.89 8.37
CA TRP A 621 1.33 2.58 7.49
C TRP A 621 1.51 4.09 7.60
N ASN A 622 1.54 4.64 8.82
CA ASN A 622 1.73 6.06 9.07
C ASN A 622 3.05 6.56 8.49
N GLN A 623 4.14 5.82 8.69
CA GLN A 623 5.44 6.13 8.07
C GLN A 623 5.37 6.13 6.53
N ALA A 624 4.71 5.12 5.94
CA ALA A 624 4.56 5.02 4.49
C ALA A 624 3.67 6.10 3.91
N GLU A 625 2.64 6.54 4.65
CA GLU A 625 1.75 7.63 4.26
C GLU A 625 2.50 8.96 4.22
N THR A 626 3.21 9.34 5.29
CA THR A 626 4.05 10.55 5.29
C THR A 626 5.07 10.54 4.15
N THR A 627 5.72 9.39 3.92
CA THR A 627 6.66 9.27 2.79
C THR A 627 5.94 9.40 1.44
N ALA A 628 4.73 8.87 1.31
CA ALA A 628 3.95 8.99 0.08
C ALA A 628 3.51 10.44 -0.19
N GLU A 629 3.22 11.23 0.84
CA GLU A 629 2.95 12.66 0.68
C GLU A 629 4.14 13.41 0.06
N ASP A 630 5.36 13.17 0.55
CA ASP A 630 6.58 13.76 -0.01
C ASP A 630 6.79 13.34 -1.49
N ILE A 631 6.64 12.05 -1.78
CA ILE A 631 6.81 11.53 -3.15
C ILE A 631 5.72 12.05 -4.09
N ARG A 632 4.53 12.38 -3.58
CA ARG A 632 3.46 12.98 -4.38
C ARG A 632 3.88 14.35 -4.92
N GLU A 633 4.54 15.16 -4.09
CA GLU A 633 5.10 16.44 -4.54
C GLU A 633 6.18 16.24 -5.61
N GLU A 634 7.03 15.22 -5.42
CA GLU A 634 8.07 14.85 -6.39
C GLU A 634 7.50 14.41 -7.75
N VAL A 635 6.44 13.58 -7.77
CA VAL A 635 5.76 13.16 -9.01
C VAL A 635 5.15 14.35 -9.75
N ASN A 636 4.61 15.34 -9.03
CA ASN A 636 4.12 16.58 -9.64
C ASN A 636 5.27 17.38 -10.26
N SER A 637 6.40 17.51 -9.57
CA SER A 637 7.61 18.14 -10.10
C SER A 637 8.14 17.44 -11.36
N LEU A 638 8.17 16.10 -11.37
CA LEU A 638 8.57 15.31 -12.54
C LEU A 638 7.63 15.49 -13.72
N THR A 639 6.32 15.64 -13.47
CA THR A 639 5.34 15.96 -14.53
C THR A 639 5.68 17.30 -15.18
N GLU A 640 5.98 18.33 -14.39
CA GLU A 640 6.39 19.63 -14.92
C GLU A 640 7.73 19.56 -15.68
N ASP A 641 8.69 18.77 -15.19
CA ASP A 641 10.00 18.59 -15.82
C ASP A 641 9.88 17.91 -17.20
N ILE A 642 9.04 16.88 -17.34
CA ILE A 642 8.76 16.23 -18.64
C ILE A 642 8.17 17.22 -19.64
N ALA A 643 7.17 18.01 -19.22
CA ALA A 643 6.52 19.02 -20.06
C ALA A 643 7.48 20.15 -20.48
N LYS A 644 8.50 20.44 -19.66
CA LYS A 644 9.55 21.41 -19.98
C LYS A 644 10.62 20.84 -20.91
N ARG A 645 11.00 19.56 -20.76
CA ARG A 645 12.09 18.92 -21.52
C ARG A 645 11.70 18.46 -22.92
N PHE A 646 10.56 17.81 -23.05
CA PHE A 646 10.16 17.12 -24.28
C PHE A 646 8.92 17.77 -24.88
N ASP A 647 8.89 17.90 -26.22
CA ASP A 647 7.70 18.33 -26.95
C ASP A 647 6.70 17.15 -27.10
N GLU A 648 5.42 17.43 -27.32
CA GLU A 648 4.36 16.41 -27.44
C GLU A 648 4.63 15.38 -28.55
N GLY A 649 5.36 15.77 -29.61
CA GLY A 649 5.75 14.88 -30.70
C GLY A 649 6.97 13.98 -30.40
N HIS A 650 7.61 14.11 -29.23
CA HIS A 650 8.77 13.30 -28.89
C HIS A 650 8.34 11.87 -28.49
N PRO A 651 8.99 10.80 -28.99
CA PRO A 651 8.56 9.41 -28.74
C PRO A 651 8.47 9.01 -27.27
N TYR A 652 9.26 9.65 -26.40
CA TYR A 652 9.26 9.37 -24.96
C TYR A 652 8.17 10.12 -24.18
N PHE A 653 7.60 11.20 -24.73
CA PHE A 653 6.67 12.08 -24.00
C PHE A 653 5.37 11.37 -23.62
N GLU A 654 4.75 10.65 -24.56
CA GLU A 654 3.50 9.92 -24.33
C GLU A 654 3.69 8.81 -23.28
N THR A 655 4.71 7.96 -23.45
CA THR A 655 5.02 6.88 -22.48
C THR A 655 5.38 7.42 -21.09
N ALA A 656 6.05 8.56 -21.01
CA ALA A 656 6.39 9.19 -19.74
C ALA A 656 5.15 9.73 -19.01
N ASN A 657 4.23 10.38 -19.73
CA ASN A 657 3.00 10.88 -19.14
C ASN A 657 2.05 9.77 -18.70
N GLU A 658 1.93 8.69 -19.48
CA GLU A 658 1.14 7.52 -19.07
C GLU A 658 1.61 6.92 -17.74
N GLU A 659 2.93 6.78 -17.55
CA GLU A 659 3.48 6.26 -16.30
C GLU A 659 3.34 7.27 -15.14
N LEU A 660 3.54 8.57 -15.39
CA LEU A 660 3.32 9.61 -14.37
C LEU A 660 1.85 9.70 -13.94
N ASP A 661 0.90 9.58 -14.88
CA ASP A 661 -0.52 9.56 -14.55
C ASP A 661 -0.91 8.29 -13.78
N ARG A 662 -0.28 7.16 -14.08
CA ARG A 662 -0.40 5.96 -13.24
C ARG A 662 0.12 6.20 -11.82
N LEU A 663 1.27 6.86 -11.65
CA LEU A 663 1.80 7.20 -10.31
C LEU A 663 0.88 8.17 -9.57
N LYS A 664 0.31 9.18 -10.25
CA LYS A 664 -0.68 10.08 -9.67
C LYS A 664 -1.93 9.33 -9.20
N ASN A 665 -2.43 8.38 -9.98
CA ASN A 665 -3.58 7.56 -9.57
C ASN A 665 -3.28 6.73 -8.32
N LEU A 666 -2.05 6.23 -8.16
CA LEU A 666 -1.62 5.56 -6.93
C LEU A 666 -1.57 6.52 -5.73
N SER A 667 -1.17 7.79 -5.94
CA SER A 667 -1.13 8.81 -4.88
C SER A 667 -2.50 9.16 -4.29
N LEU A 668 -3.57 8.89 -5.04
CA LEU A 668 -4.96 9.11 -4.59
C LEU A 668 -5.52 7.91 -3.81
N THR A 669 -4.82 6.77 -3.80
CA THR A 669 -5.29 5.56 -3.15
C THR A 669 -4.67 5.45 -1.75
N SER A 670 -5.47 5.57 -0.70
CA SER A 670 -5.02 5.36 0.69
C SER A 670 -4.89 3.86 0.98
N ASN A 671 -3.75 3.29 0.57
CA ASN A 671 -3.41 1.88 0.75
C ASN A 671 -1.89 1.73 0.85
N TYR A 672 -1.41 0.95 1.82
CA TYR A 672 0.03 0.72 2.01
C TYR A 672 0.73 0.20 0.74
N VAL A 673 0.07 -0.69 -0.01
CA VAL A 673 0.62 -1.25 -1.25
C VAL A 673 0.71 -0.19 -2.34
N ALA A 674 -0.27 0.71 -2.44
CA ALA A 674 -0.24 1.82 -3.38
C ALA A 674 0.92 2.77 -3.06
N TYR A 675 1.12 3.11 -1.79
CA TYR A 675 2.26 3.93 -1.33
C TYR A 675 3.61 3.30 -1.72
N GLN A 676 3.79 2.00 -1.48
CA GLN A 676 5.02 1.29 -1.85
C GLN A 676 5.22 1.17 -3.37
N GLN A 677 4.14 0.99 -4.14
CA GLN A 677 4.20 0.96 -5.60
C GLN A 677 4.55 2.34 -6.18
N MET A 678 4.04 3.41 -5.56
CA MET A 678 4.34 4.78 -5.96
C MET A 678 5.81 5.14 -5.70
N LEU A 679 6.35 4.79 -4.52
CA LEU A 679 7.78 4.97 -4.20
C LEU A 679 8.67 4.28 -5.23
N LYS A 680 8.51 2.94 -5.38
CA LYS A 680 9.32 2.14 -6.31
C LYS A 680 9.13 2.56 -7.77
N GLY A 681 7.91 2.98 -8.13
CA GLY A 681 7.58 3.46 -9.46
C GLY A 681 8.26 4.79 -9.78
N THR A 682 8.30 5.71 -8.82
CA THR A 682 8.96 7.01 -8.95
C THR A 682 10.47 6.86 -9.10
N GLU A 683 11.12 6.04 -8.26
CA GLU A 683 12.57 5.75 -8.38
C GLU A 683 12.94 5.15 -9.76
N ARG A 684 12.11 4.21 -10.24
CA ARG A 684 12.29 3.59 -11.56
C ARG A 684 12.10 4.62 -12.68
N PHE A 685 11.09 5.46 -12.57
CA PHE A 685 10.81 6.52 -13.53
C PHE A 685 11.96 7.51 -13.61
N GLN A 686 12.48 7.99 -12.48
CA GLN A 686 13.64 8.89 -12.43
C GLN A 686 14.89 8.29 -13.06
N THR A 687 15.13 7.00 -12.80
CA THR A 687 16.24 6.27 -13.41
C THR A 687 16.08 6.16 -14.92
N ALA A 688 14.87 5.86 -15.41
CA ALA A 688 14.55 5.79 -16.83
C ALA A 688 14.67 7.17 -17.50
N LEU A 689 14.13 8.23 -16.89
CA LEU A 689 14.24 9.60 -17.36
C LEU A 689 15.70 10.03 -17.46
N SER A 690 16.50 9.77 -16.42
CA SER A 690 17.93 10.08 -16.41
C SER A 690 18.70 9.33 -17.51
N ALA A 691 18.32 8.07 -17.79
CA ALA A 691 18.93 7.29 -18.86
C ALA A 691 18.55 7.84 -20.24
N GLU A 692 17.30 8.24 -20.45
CA GLU A 692 16.81 8.79 -21.72
C GLU A 692 17.41 10.17 -21.99
N VAL A 693 17.46 11.05 -20.99
CA VAL A 693 18.14 12.35 -21.11
C VAL A 693 19.62 12.16 -21.48
N LYS A 694 20.33 11.22 -20.85
CA LYS A 694 21.73 10.92 -21.22
C LYS A 694 21.85 10.39 -22.64
N ARG A 695 20.90 9.60 -23.11
CA ARG A 695 20.87 9.07 -24.48
C ARG A 695 20.68 10.19 -25.49
N GLU A 696 19.72 11.07 -25.26
CA GLU A 696 19.45 12.21 -26.14
C GLU A 696 20.57 13.25 -26.10
N VAL A 697 21.19 13.51 -24.94
CA VAL A 697 22.40 14.35 -24.87
C VAL A 697 23.54 13.78 -25.72
N LYS A 698 23.75 12.47 -25.72
CA LYS A 698 24.74 11.82 -26.61
C LYS A 698 24.36 11.99 -28.08
N ARG A 699 23.08 11.86 -28.41
CA ARG A 699 22.55 12.05 -29.77
C ARG A 699 22.73 13.48 -30.26
N ILE A 700 22.40 14.47 -29.44
CA ILE A 700 22.61 15.90 -29.70
C ILE A 700 24.09 16.15 -29.97
N ASN A 701 24.99 15.66 -29.11
CA ASN A 701 26.43 15.86 -29.30
C ASN A 701 26.97 15.22 -30.59
N ALA A 702 26.53 14.00 -30.92
CA ALA A 702 26.90 13.33 -32.17
C ALA A 702 26.34 14.06 -33.41
N ASN A 703 25.08 14.49 -33.36
CA ASN A 703 24.46 15.29 -34.42
C ASN A 703 25.19 16.62 -34.60
N ILE A 704 25.57 17.29 -33.52
CA ILE A 704 26.34 18.55 -33.59
C ILE A 704 27.72 18.33 -34.18
N GLU A 705 28.40 17.23 -33.85
CA GLU A 705 29.68 16.89 -34.46
C GLU A 705 29.52 16.69 -35.98
N TYR A 706 28.52 15.90 -36.38
CA TYR A 706 28.19 15.66 -37.78
C TYR A 706 27.80 16.94 -38.54
N LEU A 707 26.92 17.78 -37.97
CA LEU A 707 26.49 19.05 -38.56
C LEU A 707 27.64 20.06 -38.61
N SER A 708 28.50 20.09 -37.58
CA SER A 708 29.71 20.91 -37.56
C SER A 708 30.68 20.53 -38.66
N ASP A 709 30.82 19.25 -38.98
CA ASP A 709 31.70 18.80 -40.07
C ASP A 709 31.11 19.14 -41.45
N ARG A 710 29.79 18.93 -41.65
CA ARG A 710 29.10 19.41 -42.86
C ARG A 710 29.21 20.92 -43.05
N LEU A 711 29.10 21.69 -41.97
CA LEU A 711 29.23 23.15 -42.01
C LEU A 711 30.66 23.58 -42.37
N ARG A 712 31.69 22.86 -41.88
CA ARG A 712 33.09 23.09 -42.27
C ARG A 712 33.33 22.80 -43.75
N GLU A 713 32.73 21.75 -44.31
CA GLU A 713 32.79 21.46 -45.75
C GLU A 713 32.17 22.61 -46.56
N ILE A 714 30.96 23.04 -46.18
CA ILE A 714 30.27 24.18 -46.80
C ILE A 714 31.13 25.46 -46.72
N GLN A 715 31.78 25.71 -45.57
CA GLN A 715 32.69 26.85 -45.39
C GLN A 715 33.88 26.81 -46.34
N ARG A 716 34.55 25.65 -46.46
CA ARG A 716 35.69 25.47 -47.37
C ARG A 716 35.30 25.77 -48.81
N GLU A 717 34.13 25.29 -49.23
CA GLU A 717 33.64 25.51 -50.58
C GLU A 717 33.18 26.95 -50.84
N ALA A 718 32.57 27.62 -49.86
CA ALA A 718 32.10 28.99 -49.97
C ALA A 718 33.23 30.04 -49.90
N ALA A 719 34.32 29.76 -49.17
CA ALA A 719 35.49 30.65 -49.05
C ALA A 719 36.13 31.02 -50.39
N TRP A 720 35.86 30.25 -51.44
CA TRP A 720 36.39 30.43 -52.79
C TRP A 720 35.51 31.28 -53.72
N PHE A 721 34.36 31.77 -53.27
CA PHE A 721 33.42 32.45 -54.16
C PHE A 721 33.83 33.91 -54.48
N PRO A 722 33.97 34.30 -55.77
CA PRO A 722 34.62 35.55 -56.17
C PRO A 722 33.79 36.82 -56.00
N PHE A 723 32.50 36.73 -55.65
CA PHE A 723 31.60 37.88 -55.51
C PHE A 723 31.02 38.00 -54.09
N PRO A 724 31.61 38.83 -53.21
CA PRO A 724 31.19 38.96 -51.81
C PRO A 724 29.73 39.41 -51.62
N ARG A 725 29.19 40.20 -52.57
CA ARG A 725 27.82 40.74 -52.47
C ARG A 725 26.73 39.67 -52.56
N LEU A 726 26.99 38.55 -53.24
CA LEU A 726 26.04 37.43 -53.36
C LEU A 726 26.13 36.46 -52.16
N LEU A 727 27.07 36.67 -51.24
CA LEU A 727 27.26 35.84 -50.03
C LEU A 727 26.59 36.43 -48.78
N LEU A 728 25.92 37.58 -48.85
CA LEU A 728 25.35 38.24 -47.66
C LEU A 728 24.33 37.36 -46.92
N GLU A 729 23.36 36.80 -47.64
CA GLU A 729 22.36 35.91 -47.05
C GLU A 729 22.95 34.55 -46.67
N PHE A 730 23.91 34.04 -47.46
CA PHE A 730 24.65 32.82 -47.15
C PHE A 730 25.44 32.94 -45.84
N ASN A 731 26.16 34.06 -45.64
CA ASN A 731 26.91 34.33 -44.41
C ASN A 731 25.98 34.51 -43.21
N ARG A 732 24.77 35.04 -43.41
CA ARG A 732 23.77 35.16 -42.34
C ARG A 732 23.30 33.79 -41.86
N GLU A 733 22.95 32.88 -42.77
CA GLU A 733 22.56 31.50 -42.43
C GLU A 733 23.74 30.70 -41.86
N PHE A 734 24.95 30.89 -42.41
CA PHE A 734 26.16 30.25 -41.91
C PHE A 734 26.48 30.67 -40.46
N ASN A 735 26.48 31.97 -40.18
CA ASN A 735 26.74 32.49 -38.83
C ASN A 735 25.67 32.03 -37.84
N PHE A 736 24.40 31.97 -38.26
CA PHE A 736 23.34 31.39 -37.44
C PHE A 736 23.67 29.95 -37.02
N CYS A 737 24.05 29.07 -37.95
CA CYS A 737 24.44 27.70 -37.62
C CYS A 737 25.65 27.64 -36.67
N VAL A 738 26.69 28.46 -36.91
CA VAL A 738 27.89 28.50 -36.04
C VAL A 738 27.54 28.98 -34.63
N ASP A 739 26.77 30.05 -34.50
CA ASP A 739 26.37 30.63 -33.21
C ASP A 739 25.54 29.64 -32.40
N LYS A 740 24.59 28.94 -33.05
CA LYS A 740 23.76 27.93 -32.39
C LYS A 740 24.55 26.68 -32.00
N ILE A 741 25.44 26.19 -32.86
CA ILE A 741 26.34 25.06 -32.52
C ILE A 741 27.21 25.41 -31.31
N ASN A 742 27.81 26.60 -31.29
CA ASN A 742 28.64 27.06 -30.17
C ASN A 742 27.83 27.27 -28.89
N TRP A 743 26.60 27.78 -29.02
CA TRP A 743 25.68 27.90 -27.89
C TRP A 743 25.42 26.52 -27.28
N ILE A 744 25.01 25.52 -28.07
CA ILE A 744 24.70 24.19 -27.52
C ILE A 744 25.92 23.55 -26.85
N ARG A 745 27.13 23.68 -27.42
CA ARG A 745 28.38 23.14 -26.84
C ARG A 745 28.76 23.75 -25.49
N THR A 746 28.29 24.96 -25.20
CA THR A 746 28.64 25.69 -23.97
C THR A 746 27.57 25.59 -22.88
N GLN A 747 26.37 25.08 -23.18
CA GLN A 747 25.29 24.95 -22.22
C GLN A 747 25.33 23.65 -21.40
N HIS A 748 24.74 23.70 -20.20
CA HIS A 748 24.49 22.52 -19.39
C HIS A 748 23.18 21.84 -19.83
N LEU A 749 23.30 20.78 -20.63
CA LEU A 749 22.16 20.03 -21.18
C LEU A 749 21.37 19.19 -20.15
N ASN A 750 21.76 19.25 -18.87
CA ASN A 750 20.96 18.70 -17.77
C ASN A 750 19.80 19.62 -17.37
N ASP A 751 19.88 20.92 -17.68
CA ASP A 751 18.79 21.87 -17.46
C ASP A 751 17.70 21.67 -18.53
N ALA A 752 16.44 21.62 -18.12
CA ALA A 752 15.30 21.30 -18.98
C ALA A 752 15.13 22.31 -20.13
N ASP A 753 15.27 23.60 -19.83
CA ASP A 753 15.09 24.66 -20.82
C ASP A 753 16.20 24.65 -21.88
N ASN A 754 17.44 24.41 -21.42
CA ASN A 754 18.59 24.32 -22.32
C ASN A 754 18.54 23.05 -23.18
N PHE A 755 18.09 21.94 -22.60
CA PHE A 755 17.88 20.68 -23.31
C PHE A 755 16.86 20.84 -24.44
N ARG A 756 15.66 21.38 -24.14
CA ARG A 756 14.61 21.59 -25.14
C ARG A 756 15.03 22.56 -26.25
N LYS A 757 15.68 23.67 -25.88
CA LYS A 757 16.23 24.62 -26.87
C LYS A 757 17.26 23.95 -27.78
N SER A 758 18.09 23.07 -27.22
CA SER A 758 19.12 22.35 -27.99
C SER A 758 18.51 21.38 -29.00
N LEU A 759 17.46 20.64 -28.63
CA LEU A 759 16.73 19.79 -29.59
C LEU A 759 16.18 20.61 -30.76
N LYS A 760 15.50 21.73 -30.48
CA LYS A 760 14.98 22.62 -31.54
C LYS A 760 16.08 23.21 -32.42
N PHE A 761 17.19 23.65 -31.82
CA PHE A 761 18.30 24.18 -32.58
C PHE A 761 18.97 23.13 -33.46
N VAL A 762 19.05 21.85 -33.06
CA VAL A 762 19.58 20.79 -33.92
C VAL A 762 18.75 20.67 -35.21
N ASP A 763 17.43 20.65 -35.09
CA ASP A 763 16.53 20.58 -36.25
C ASP A 763 16.65 21.84 -37.14
N GLU A 764 16.63 23.03 -36.53
CA GLU A 764 16.83 24.30 -37.26
C GLU A 764 18.19 24.36 -37.98
N ILE A 765 19.28 23.92 -37.32
CA ILE A 765 20.62 23.88 -37.93
C ILE A 765 20.62 22.93 -39.13
N GLU A 766 19.95 21.78 -39.04
CA GLU A 766 19.89 20.82 -40.14
C GLU A 766 19.14 21.40 -41.36
N GLU A 767 18.00 22.06 -41.15
CA GLU A 767 17.24 22.74 -42.21
C GLU A 767 18.07 23.85 -42.86
N HIS A 768 18.74 24.69 -42.05
CA HIS A 768 19.61 25.75 -42.56
C HIS A 768 20.83 25.21 -43.29
N ILE A 769 21.44 24.10 -42.83
CA ILE A 769 22.53 23.43 -43.56
C ILE A 769 22.03 22.88 -44.90
N HIS A 770 20.82 22.32 -44.96
CA HIS A 770 20.23 21.86 -46.22
C HIS A 770 19.98 23.03 -47.19
N SER A 771 19.44 24.15 -46.70
CA SER A 771 19.32 25.41 -47.47
C SER A 771 20.68 25.88 -47.99
N LEU A 772 21.70 25.93 -47.13
CA LEU A 772 23.07 26.32 -47.49
C LEU A 772 23.64 25.41 -48.58
N GLN A 773 23.43 24.09 -48.49
CA GLN A 773 23.86 23.14 -49.53
C GLN A 773 23.14 23.39 -50.86
N GLY A 774 21.83 23.60 -50.85
CA GLY A 774 21.06 23.92 -52.06
C GLY A 774 21.54 25.22 -52.72
N ARG A 775 21.76 26.27 -51.93
CA ARG A 775 22.32 27.54 -52.42
C ARG A 775 23.75 27.37 -52.91
N LEU A 776 24.55 26.55 -52.24
CA LEU A 776 25.92 26.28 -52.66
C LEU A 776 26.00 25.64 -54.05
N VAL A 777 25.03 24.78 -54.43
CA VAL A 777 24.91 24.28 -55.81
C VAL A 777 24.66 25.42 -56.80
N THR A 778 23.76 26.35 -56.48
CA THR A 778 23.50 27.51 -57.36
C THR A 778 24.73 28.42 -57.48
N LEU A 779 25.43 28.67 -56.37
CA LEU A 779 26.67 29.44 -56.36
C LEU A 779 27.75 28.73 -57.17
N ARG A 780 27.85 27.39 -57.09
CA ARG A 780 28.77 26.58 -57.89
C ARG A 780 28.52 26.76 -59.39
N ILE A 781 27.26 26.79 -59.81
CA ILE A 781 26.87 27.02 -61.22
C ILE A 781 27.25 28.43 -61.69
N VAL A 782 26.92 29.47 -60.91
CA VAL A 782 27.23 30.87 -61.25
C VAL A 782 28.74 31.09 -61.37
N ARG A 783 29.49 30.53 -60.43
CA ARG A 783 30.95 30.56 -60.36
C ARG A 783 31.61 29.84 -61.54
N ASP A 784 31.18 28.62 -61.84
CA ASP A 784 31.73 27.85 -62.95
C ASP A 784 31.40 28.54 -64.30
N SER A 785 30.20 29.14 -64.42
CA SER A 785 29.80 29.93 -65.59
C SER A 785 30.60 31.23 -65.76
N THR A 786 30.89 31.93 -64.65
CA THR A 786 31.68 33.18 -64.67
C THR A 786 33.16 32.92 -64.95
N LEU A 787 33.75 31.90 -64.35
CA LEU A 787 35.11 31.45 -64.69
C LEU A 787 35.22 31.01 -66.14
N PHE A 788 34.23 30.28 -66.66
CA PHE A 788 34.17 29.90 -68.06
C PHE A 788 34.12 31.12 -68.98
N THR A 789 33.29 32.12 -68.64
CA THR A 789 33.16 33.37 -69.41
C THR A 789 34.44 34.20 -69.38
N LEU A 790 35.10 34.31 -68.22
CA LEU A 790 36.40 35.01 -68.10
C LEU A 790 37.51 34.29 -68.88
N MET A 791 37.54 32.95 -68.86
CA MET A 791 38.50 32.17 -69.65
C MET A 791 38.24 32.30 -71.16
N LEU A 792 36.96 32.26 -71.57
CA LEU A 792 36.52 32.48 -72.94
C LEU A 792 36.91 33.88 -73.40
N GLY A 793 36.61 34.92 -72.63
CA GLY A 793 36.99 36.31 -72.94
C GLY A 793 38.50 36.49 -73.08
N ARG A 794 39.30 35.95 -72.13
CA ARG A 794 40.77 36.03 -72.21
C ARG A 794 41.32 35.30 -73.44
N ASN A 795 40.86 34.07 -73.71
CA ASN A 795 41.30 33.29 -74.87
C ASN A 795 40.86 33.96 -76.18
N PHE A 796 39.66 34.52 -76.22
CA PHE A 796 39.12 35.27 -77.35
C PHE A 796 39.95 36.51 -77.64
N ILE A 797 40.16 37.39 -76.65
CA ILE A 797 40.97 38.60 -76.80
C ILE A 797 42.37 38.26 -77.30
N TRP A 798 43.00 37.21 -76.77
CA TRP A 798 44.35 36.84 -77.17
C TRP A 798 44.40 36.28 -78.60
N LEU A 799 43.44 35.44 -78.98
CA LEU A 799 43.31 34.92 -80.34
C LEU A 799 42.96 36.01 -81.34
N GLU A 800 42.13 36.96 -80.96
CA GLU A 800 41.75 38.11 -81.78
C GLU A 800 42.92 39.10 -81.94
N LEU A 801 43.69 39.37 -80.88
CA LEU A 801 44.91 40.19 -80.96
C LEU A 801 45.95 39.59 -81.91
N VAL A 802 46.18 38.27 -81.81
CA VAL A 802 47.10 37.57 -82.73
C VAL A 802 46.54 37.54 -84.14
N GLY A 803 45.24 37.28 -84.30
CA GLY A 803 44.56 37.27 -85.59
C GLY A 803 44.64 38.63 -86.28
N LEU A 804 44.33 39.72 -85.56
CA LEU A 804 44.41 41.08 -86.05
C LEU A 804 45.85 41.49 -86.34
N GLY A 805 46.82 41.09 -85.52
CA GLY A 805 48.25 41.30 -85.77
C GLY A 805 48.73 40.59 -87.04
N LEU A 806 48.31 39.34 -87.25
CA LEU A 806 48.56 38.60 -88.49
C LEU A 806 47.86 39.24 -89.68
N LEU A 807 46.68 39.82 -89.51
CA LEU A 807 45.97 40.54 -90.58
C LEU A 807 46.69 41.85 -90.93
N LEU A 808 47.18 42.57 -89.92
CA LEU A 808 47.91 43.84 -90.06
C LEU A 808 49.26 43.67 -90.76
N VAL A 809 49.97 42.56 -90.53
CA VAL A 809 51.24 42.25 -91.21
C VAL A 809 51.00 41.49 -92.52
N GLY A 810 50.01 40.59 -92.51
CA GLY A 810 49.68 39.70 -93.62
C GLY A 810 49.11 40.43 -94.83
N LEU A 811 48.20 41.38 -94.67
CA LEU A 811 47.69 42.15 -95.81
C LEU A 811 48.81 42.94 -96.52
N PRO A 812 49.64 43.74 -95.83
CA PRO A 812 50.74 44.46 -96.47
C PRO A 812 51.80 43.53 -97.09
N ALA A 813 52.15 42.43 -96.42
CA ALA A 813 53.08 41.45 -96.98
C ALA A 813 52.51 40.77 -98.23
N LEU A 814 51.23 40.39 -98.22
CA LEU A 814 50.56 39.80 -99.37
C LEU A 814 50.50 40.79 -100.54
N ILE A 815 50.25 42.08 -100.29
CA ILE A 815 50.33 43.14 -101.30
C ILE A 815 51.77 43.32 -101.84
N TYR A 816 52.78 43.26 -100.97
CA TYR A 816 54.19 43.43 -101.34
C TYR A 816 54.72 42.26 -102.21
N PHE A 817 54.46 41.01 -101.79
CA PHE A 817 54.94 39.81 -102.50
C PHE A 817 54.13 39.47 -103.76
N THR A 818 52.90 39.99 -103.91
CA THR A 818 52.06 39.75 -105.11
C THR A 818 52.09 40.90 -106.11
N LYS A 819 53.03 41.86 -105.94
CA LYS A 819 53.14 43.06 -106.78
C LYS A 819 53.33 42.74 -108.28
N ASP A 820 54.01 41.64 -108.58
CA ASP A 820 54.37 41.23 -109.96
C ASP A 820 53.40 40.20 -110.58
N ILE A 821 52.35 39.81 -109.85
CA ILE A 821 51.33 38.86 -110.34
C ILE A 821 50.16 39.67 -110.91
N GLN A 822 49.95 39.60 -112.23
CA GLN A 822 48.81 40.19 -112.95
C GLN A 822 47.86 39.08 -113.45
N GLY A 823 46.55 39.27 -113.28
CA GLY A 823 45.50 38.38 -113.85
C GLY A 823 44.65 37.59 -112.85
N ASN A 824 44.66 37.93 -111.56
CA ASN A 824 43.86 37.22 -110.55
C ASN A 824 42.84 38.16 -109.88
N TYR A 825 41.55 37.95 -110.14
CA TYR A 825 40.44 38.83 -109.77
C TYR A 825 40.42 39.20 -108.28
N ILE A 826 40.72 38.25 -107.39
CA ILE A 826 40.73 38.49 -105.93
C ILE A 826 41.90 39.40 -105.51
N LEU A 827 43.06 39.24 -106.14
CA LEU A 827 44.25 40.07 -105.86
C LEU A 827 44.08 41.49 -106.41
N ASP A 828 43.42 41.65 -107.55
CA ASP A 828 43.13 42.96 -108.13
C ASP A 828 42.10 43.72 -107.27
N MET A 829 41.12 43.03 -106.68
CA MET A 829 40.14 43.60 -105.73
C MET A 829 40.79 44.08 -104.42
N ILE A 830 41.83 43.37 -103.94
CA ILE A 830 42.63 43.77 -102.76
C ILE A 830 43.62 44.90 -103.11
N LYS A 831 44.05 45.02 -104.37
CA LYS A 831 44.92 46.10 -104.85
C LYS A 831 44.15 47.41 -105.13
N ASP A 832 42.83 47.40 -105.26
CA ASP A 832 42.05 48.62 -105.52
C ASP A 832 41.82 49.47 -104.26
N ALA A 833 42.18 50.76 -104.31
CA ALA A 833 42.25 51.64 -103.15
C ALA A 833 40.87 51.89 -102.48
N ASN A 834 39.78 51.86 -103.25
CA ASN A 834 38.42 52.07 -102.73
C ASN A 834 37.79 50.84 -102.07
N GLN A 835 38.19 49.62 -102.44
CA GLN A 835 37.60 48.37 -101.92
C GLN A 835 38.42 47.72 -100.80
N ARG A 836 39.70 48.08 -100.67
CA ARG A 836 40.59 47.65 -99.56
C ARG A 836 39.95 47.82 -98.18
N TRP A 837 39.26 48.94 -97.98
CA TRP A 837 38.66 49.24 -96.68
C TRP A 837 37.46 48.34 -96.35
N GLU A 838 36.57 48.07 -97.32
CA GLU A 838 35.43 47.18 -97.10
C GLU A 838 35.83 45.71 -96.97
N ILE A 839 36.79 45.24 -97.76
CA ILE A 839 37.32 43.87 -97.66
C ILE A 839 38.02 43.65 -96.32
N SER A 840 38.80 44.63 -95.85
CA SER A 840 39.45 44.55 -94.54
C SER A 840 38.43 44.46 -93.40
N LYS A 841 37.32 45.23 -93.46
CA LYS A 841 36.21 45.13 -92.50
C LYS A 841 35.54 43.76 -92.52
N GLY A 842 35.22 43.23 -93.70
CA GLY A 842 34.60 41.90 -93.84
C GLY A 842 35.50 40.78 -93.29
N LEU A 843 36.81 40.84 -93.57
CA LEU A 843 37.79 39.89 -93.06
C LEU A 843 37.93 39.95 -91.53
N VAL A 844 37.93 41.15 -90.94
CA VAL A 844 37.96 41.32 -89.48
C VAL A 844 36.72 40.69 -88.84
N ILE A 845 35.52 40.89 -89.39
CA ILE A 845 34.28 40.31 -88.84
C ILE A 845 34.32 38.77 -88.90
N ILE A 846 34.72 38.19 -90.03
CA ILE A 846 34.83 36.73 -90.18
C ILE A 846 35.88 36.17 -89.22
N LEU A 847 37.03 36.84 -89.10
CA LEU A 847 38.09 36.47 -88.17
C LEU A 847 37.60 36.50 -86.72
N SER A 848 36.89 37.55 -86.28
CA SER A 848 36.34 37.63 -84.93
C SER A 848 35.35 36.51 -84.63
N ILE A 849 34.47 36.14 -85.58
CA ILE A 849 33.55 35.00 -85.41
C ILE A 849 34.33 33.68 -85.25
N LEU A 850 35.38 33.48 -86.05
CA LEU A 850 36.19 32.26 -86.05
C LEU A 850 37.07 32.18 -84.78
N CYS A 851 37.63 33.30 -84.34
CA CYS A 851 38.34 33.43 -83.07
C CYS A 851 37.42 33.13 -81.89
N LEU A 852 36.16 33.58 -81.91
CA LEU A 852 35.17 33.27 -80.87
C LEU A 852 34.88 31.78 -80.81
N ALA A 853 34.60 31.14 -81.96
CA ALA A 853 34.32 29.71 -82.05
C ALA A 853 35.48 28.86 -81.51
N VAL A 854 36.71 29.17 -81.94
CA VAL A 854 37.93 28.49 -81.48
C VAL A 854 38.20 28.75 -79.99
N ALA A 855 37.98 29.98 -79.51
CA ALA A 855 38.11 30.33 -78.10
C ALA A 855 37.12 29.53 -77.24
N SER A 856 35.86 29.39 -77.67
CA SER A 856 34.87 28.57 -76.96
C SER A 856 35.25 27.09 -76.89
N VAL A 857 35.71 26.49 -77.99
CA VAL A 857 36.16 25.08 -78.00
C VAL A 857 37.38 24.88 -77.11
N LYS A 858 38.38 25.78 -77.20
CA LYS A 858 39.59 25.73 -76.38
C LYS A 858 39.29 25.94 -74.90
N SER A 859 38.39 26.86 -74.56
CA SER A 859 37.93 27.07 -73.19
C SER A 859 37.21 25.85 -72.66
N ALA A 860 36.32 25.22 -73.42
CA ALA A 860 35.63 23.98 -73.01
C ALA A 860 36.60 22.82 -72.74
N LEU A 861 37.57 22.58 -73.62
CA LEU A 861 38.53 21.48 -73.47
C LEU A 861 39.53 21.69 -72.32
N SER A 862 39.88 22.95 -72.04
CA SER A 862 40.88 23.29 -71.00
C SER A 862 40.26 23.65 -69.64
N PHE A 863 38.94 23.80 -69.56
CA PHE A 863 38.24 24.26 -68.36
C PHE A 863 38.52 23.36 -67.16
N ASP A 864 38.29 22.05 -67.27
CA ASP A 864 38.42 21.12 -66.14
C ASP A 864 39.85 21.00 -65.63
N ARG A 865 40.84 21.02 -66.54
CA ARG A 865 42.26 20.95 -66.15
C ARG A 865 42.71 22.22 -65.42
N ARG A 866 42.38 23.40 -65.96
CA ARG A 866 42.74 24.69 -65.33
C ARG A 866 41.96 24.94 -64.04
N LYS A 867 40.71 24.49 -63.98
CA LYS A 867 39.90 24.50 -62.76
C LYS A 867 40.59 23.72 -61.64
N ARG A 868 41.11 22.52 -61.92
CA ARG A 868 41.89 21.73 -60.93
C ARG A 868 43.20 22.40 -60.54
N GLU A 869 43.98 22.90 -61.50
CA GLU A 869 45.25 23.60 -61.22
C GLU A 869 45.04 24.86 -60.36
N LEU A 870 43.98 25.63 -60.61
CA LEU A 870 43.59 26.80 -59.80
C LEU A 870 43.16 26.41 -58.38
N PHE A 871 42.49 25.27 -58.21
CA PHE A 871 42.10 24.76 -56.90
C PHE A 871 43.31 24.31 -56.08
N GLU A 872 44.23 23.55 -56.67
CA GLU A 872 45.43 23.06 -55.97
C GLU A 872 46.37 24.20 -55.54
N GLN A 873 46.57 25.22 -56.38
CA GLN A 873 47.45 26.35 -56.06
C GLN A 873 46.94 27.19 -54.87
N ILE A 874 45.62 27.37 -54.77
CA ILE A 874 45.02 28.20 -53.72
C ILE A 874 44.83 27.41 -52.42
N ASP A 875 44.58 26.09 -52.49
CA ASP A 875 44.61 25.21 -51.31
C ASP A 875 45.97 25.28 -50.60
N ASP A 876 47.07 25.36 -51.36
CA ASP A 876 48.40 25.57 -50.82
C ASP A 876 48.61 26.98 -50.23
N GLU A 877 47.96 28.03 -50.76
CA GLU A 877 47.99 29.38 -50.18
C GLU A 877 47.18 29.48 -48.88
N ILE A 878 45.99 28.88 -48.83
CA ILE A 878 45.13 28.86 -47.64
C ILE A 878 45.80 28.04 -46.53
N ARG A 879 46.43 26.89 -46.85
CA ARG A 879 47.24 26.10 -45.88
C ARG A 879 48.45 26.87 -45.35
N LYS A 880 49.05 27.75 -46.16
CA LYS A 880 50.14 28.64 -45.72
C LYS A 880 49.63 29.78 -44.84
N ALA A 881 48.45 30.33 -45.13
CA ALA A 881 47.82 31.36 -44.31
C ALA A 881 47.34 30.82 -42.94
N SER A 882 46.82 29.60 -42.89
CA SER A 882 46.34 28.95 -41.66
C SER A 882 47.46 28.45 -40.73
N ARG A 883 48.71 28.31 -41.22
CA ARG A 883 49.89 28.01 -40.38
C ARG A 883 50.53 29.25 -39.73
N ARG A 884 50.06 30.46 -40.06
CA ARG A 884 50.58 31.74 -39.55
C ARG A 884 49.66 32.43 -38.53
N ARG A 885 48.53 31.81 -38.19
CA ARG A 885 47.64 32.16 -37.07
C ARG A 885 47.56 30.96 -36.15
#